data_AF-A0A8J3XZH4-F1
#
_entry.id   AF-A0A8J3XZH4-F1
#
_cell.length_a   1.000
_cell.length_b   1.000
_cell.length_c   1.000
_cell.angle_alpha   90.00
_cell.angle_beta   90.00
_cell.angle_gamma   90.00
#
_symmetry.space_group_name_H-M   'P 1'
#
loop_
_entity.id
_entity.type
_entity.pdbx_description
1 polymer ?
#
loop_
_entity_poly.entity_id
_entity_poly.type
_entity_poly.pdbx_seq_one_letter_code
_entity_poly.pdbx_strand_id
1 'polypeptide(L)'
;MGGTVAAAAGLSVEQATAADAAVAAEGSKKQAPRGEWLAGDTHAHDDHSSDGSLPRQTSKQTLPGNLPVGDQIGEAERVGLDFLPLTDHRTYDQHWDPQWRSSKLILIPGEEANGSPHATVLGAVDTVVDGANPPGSPGFRHVQQSIWDAHAQDASWGTAHPDDGEYTPAAGPNDNASAQGVNTVEVWNVASDPDAEIDYAENRWNKGFRFGAVGASDCHFREVWGKASPGQPTTWVFAAERSVRGILDAIRAGRTAVSASPQGALVTIEADVDGDGVFEAIGGDEVIVRDRRLSKKARLRVRVRGGAGARVLVYASPGRSAGPLATFTPNSADQTYVVPFTLGDVHNWFRAEVRAPGDPSGVDADPNLPDQLRAATSPVFVSVDAPAAPAPEIPLPAADRRDDRASLVIGETGEFAGFADVAGNDGVAHVVAEVHRNHRTSVVYRMVKRHGHPAHEVELSAGSPTASSPKIAVSGDDVWVVWQDSRGQEKPHRSQIFLRHSKNGGHSFEPAVRLTDTQGRAIHPDVSVVDGSHAVVVWADNDGGAFDVYAQVIGVDHAPVNLSAAGKTVTPGIATDSRSPRYPASLFPAIAVGKDGGTVVTWQDNRFDPDPLWTGHTPPAGSPASGNTDPDNWQIVASTRPARQKSWSAPVQVSAATDAADRHPSIAADRDGAFVVMWETKRLASSGANLSLRAARSTDGGHTWSASEPVALDPDAMSQRPRLSRDADGSVRAVWYDTRSTDWRWKVFTAKLDRTTGWTGPVQLSTRGNGTFPSVGGGFVVFTGDRGATRTQRDGTQQIFLLEP
;
A
#
# COMPACT_ATOMS: atom_id res chain seq x y z
N MET A 1 -8.58 -32.04 -12.21
CA MET A 1 -8.44 -33.50 -12.07
C MET A 1 -7.12 -33.75 -11.37
N GLY A 2 -7.18 -34.13 -10.09
CA GLY A 2 -5.98 -34.27 -9.24
C GLY A 2 -5.27 -35.59 -9.51
N GLY A 3 -4.02 -35.52 -9.96
CA GLY A 3 -3.09 -36.64 -9.80
C GLY A 3 -2.70 -36.69 -8.33
N THR A 4 -2.99 -37.81 -7.67
CA THR A 4 -2.60 -38.02 -6.28
C THR A 4 -1.07 -38.10 -6.18
N VAL A 5 -0.50 -37.25 -5.34
CA VAL A 5 0.91 -37.33 -4.96
C VAL A 5 1.00 -38.42 -3.90
N ALA A 6 1.60 -39.55 -4.24
CA ALA A 6 1.94 -40.57 -3.26
C ALA A 6 3.26 -40.19 -2.59
N ALA A 7 3.40 -40.45 -1.28
CA ALA A 7 4.71 -40.53 -0.64
C ALA A 7 5.59 -41.48 -1.47
N ALA A 8 6.86 -41.12 -1.70
CA ALA A 8 7.79 -41.97 -2.42
C ALA A 8 7.84 -43.34 -1.72
N ALA A 9 7.27 -44.38 -2.35
CA ALA A 9 7.20 -45.70 -1.76
C ALA A 9 8.63 -46.19 -1.45
N GLY A 10 8.97 -46.34 -0.17
CA GLY A 10 10.24 -46.92 0.29
C GLY A 10 11.34 -45.93 0.71
N LEU A 11 11.06 -44.63 0.93
CA LEU A 11 12.03 -43.70 1.54
C LEU A 11 11.58 -43.27 2.94
N SER A 12 12.46 -43.45 3.94
CA SER A 12 12.25 -43.04 5.33
C SER A 12 12.31 -41.51 5.48
N VAL A 13 11.39 -40.95 6.27
CA VAL A 13 11.58 -39.61 6.85
C VAL A 13 12.73 -39.69 7.83
N GLU A 14 13.73 -38.83 7.68
CA GLU A 14 14.96 -38.87 8.48
C GLU A 14 15.17 -37.54 9.19
N GLN A 15 15.65 -37.64 10.44
CA GLN A 15 16.18 -36.48 11.15
C GLN A 15 17.43 -35.99 10.42
N ALA A 16 17.52 -34.68 10.17
CA ALA A 16 18.66 -34.11 9.46
C ALA A 16 19.97 -34.42 10.20
N THR A 17 20.99 -34.90 9.47
CA THR A 17 22.35 -35.04 10.00
C THR A 17 23.06 -33.68 10.02
N ALA A 18 24.22 -33.60 10.69
CA ALA A 18 25.05 -32.38 10.67
C ALA A 18 25.46 -31.96 9.24
N ALA A 19 25.56 -32.90 8.31
CA ALA A 19 25.83 -32.64 6.90
C ALA A 19 24.60 -32.07 6.15
N ASP A 20 23.38 -32.50 6.52
CA ASP A 20 22.12 -31.95 5.98
C ASP A 20 21.82 -30.55 6.52
N ALA A 21 22.40 -30.19 7.68
CA ALA A 21 22.30 -28.87 8.30
C ALA A 21 23.34 -27.87 7.78
N ALA A 22 24.43 -28.34 7.16
CA ALA A 22 25.57 -27.54 6.73
C ALA A 22 25.94 -27.80 5.27
N VAL A 23 25.08 -27.41 4.33
CA VAL A 23 25.46 -27.36 2.90
C VAL A 23 25.70 -25.91 2.51
N ALA A 24 26.96 -25.48 2.61
CA ALA A 24 27.49 -24.39 1.82
C ALA A 24 28.09 -25.00 0.54
N ALA A 25 27.55 -24.65 -0.62
CA ALA A 25 27.99 -25.22 -1.89
C ALA A 25 29.26 -24.53 -2.40
N GLU A 26 30.36 -25.27 -2.48
CA GLU A 26 31.36 -25.03 -3.52
C GLU A 26 30.83 -25.66 -4.83
N GLY A 27 30.38 -24.83 -5.77
CA GLY A 27 30.15 -25.24 -7.17
C GLY A 27 28.71 -25.24 -7.72
N SER A 28 27.67 -24.89 -6.95
CA SER A 28 26.31 -24.73 -7.51
C SER A 28 26.10 -23.31 -8.07
N LYS A 29 25.22 -23.17 -9.09
CA LYS A 29 24.84 -21.87 -9.67
C LYS A 29 23.77 -21.12 -8.88
N LYS A 30 23.01 -21.80 -8.01
CA LYS A 30 21.92 -21.22 -7.18
C LYS A 30 22.33 -21.19 -5.71
N GLN A 31 21.94 -20.14 -4.99
CA GLN A 31 22.26 -19.95 -3.58
C GLN A 31 20.99 -20.04 -2.72
N ALA A 32 21.12 -20.55 -1.50
CA ALA A 32 20.04 -20.50 -0.51
C ALA A 32 19.60 -19.05 -0.24
N PRO A 33 18.31 -18.81 0.05
CA PRO A 33 17.81 -17.48 0.40
C PRO A 33 18.58 -16.88 1.58
N ARG A 34 18.87 -15.59 1.50
CA ARG A 34 19.52 -14.82 2.58
C ARG A 34 18.53 -13.81 3.13
N GLY A 35 18.48 -13.70 4.45
CA GLY A 35 17.55 -12.85 5.16
C GLY A 35 17.44 -13.23 6.62
N GLU A 36 16.50 -12.60 7.31
CA GLU A 36 16.16 -12.90 8.70
C GLU A 36 14.65 -13.01 8.88
N TRP A 37 14.23 -13.81 9.87
CA TRP A 37 12.83 -13.89 10.27
C TRP A 37 12.51 -12.76 11.25
N LEU A 38 11.60 -11.89 10.84
CA LEU A 38 11.11 -10.76 11.62
C LEU A 38 9.73 -11.09 12.18
N ALA A 39 9.53 -10.95 13.48
CA ALA A 39 8.22 -11.13 14.11
C ALA A 39 7.36 -9.88 13.95
N GLY A 40 6.09 -10.02 13.63
CA GLY A 40 5.17 -8.90 13.61
C GLY A 40 3.72 -9.35 13.62
N ASP A 41 2.87 -8.38 13.33
CA ASP A 41 1.46 -8.55 13.08
C ASP A 41 1.14 -8.03 11.68
N THR A 42 0.01 -8.42 11.12
CA THR A 42 -0.52 -7.92 9.86
C THR A 42 -1.90 -7.28 10.00
N HIS A 43 -2.54 -7.38 11.16
CA HIS A 43 -3.89 -6.89 11.39
C HIS A 43 -4.05 -6.48 12.86
N ALA A 44 -4.07 -5.18 13.11
CA ALA A 44 -4.19 -4.62 14.47
C ALA A 44 -4.84 -3.25 14.38
N HIS A 45 -5.76 -2.96 15.30
CA HIS A 45 -6.55 -1.74 15.29
C HIS A 45 -6.15 -0.81 16.43
N ASP A 46 -6.53 0.44 16.29
CA ASP A 46 -6.49 1.42 17.36
C ASP A 46 -7.73 2.31 17.34
N ASP A 47 -7.73 3.34 18.16
CA ASP A 47 -8.90 4.19 18.30
C ASP A 47 -9.30 4.95 17.00
N HIS A 48 -8.53 4.93 15.90
CA HIS A 48 -8.92 5.55 14.63
C HIS A 48 -10.08 4.83 13.91
N SER A 49 -10.37 3.57 14.26
CA SER A 49 -11.56 2.83 13.85
C SER A 49 -12.66 2.83 14.93
N SER A 50 -13.92 2.79 14.52
CA SER A 50 -15.10 2.88 15.41
C SER A 50 -15.19 1.81 16.49
N ASP A 51 -14.48 0.72 16.27
CA ASP A 51 -14.46 -0.49 17.04
C ASP A 51 -13.07 -0.87 17.50
N GLY A 52 -12.03 -0.08 17.20
CA GLY A 52 -10.69 -0.28 17.75
C GLY A 52 -10.56 0.13 19.22
N SER A 53 -11.67 0.22 19.96
CA SER A 53 -11.68 0.15 21.42
C SER A 53 -13.02 -0.28 22.00
N LEU A 54 -12.95 -0.92 23.18
CA LEU A 54 -14.12 -1.54 23.83
C LEU A 54 -15.22 -0.53 24.16
N PRO A 55 -14.93 0.66 24.72
CA PRO A 55 -15.96 1.65 24.99
C PRO A 55 -16.64 2.15 23.71
N ARG A 56 -15.90 2.36 22.61
CA ARG A 56 -16.49 2.81 21.34
C ARG A 56 -17.36 1.74 20.73
N GLN A 57 -16.85 0.50 20.62
CA GLN A 57 -17.60 -0.59 20.00
C GLN A 57 -18.92 -0.88 20.74
N THR A 58 -18.85 -1.04 22.07
CA THR A 58 -20.02 -1.42 22.89
C THR A 58 -21.07 -0.30 23.01
N SER A 59 -20.63 0.96 22.93
CA SER A 59 -21.51 2.13 23.01
C SER A 59 -21.98 2.65 21.65
N LYS A 60 -21.54 2.02 20.54
CA LYS A 60 -21.74 2.52 19.17
C LYS A 60 -21.24 3.96 19.01
N GLN A 61 -20.00 4.19 19.42
CA GLN A 61 -19.27 5.46 19.38
C GLN A 61 -19.86 6.61 20.24
N THR A 62 -20.78 6.32 21.17
CA THR A 62 -21.32 7.36 22.07
C THR A 62 -20.42 7.64 23.28
N LEU A 63 -19.42 6.79 23.52
CA LEU A 63 -18.37 6.97 24.51
C LEU A 63 -17.00 7.12 23.82
N PRO A 64 -16.08 7.91 24.40
CA PRO A 64 -14.73 8.06 23.87
C PRO A 64 -13.93 6.75 23.94
N GLY A 65 -12.95 6.62 23.04
CA GLY A 65 -12.01 5.50 22.97
C GLY A 65 -10.94 5.48 24.06
N ASN A 66 -10.21 4.37 24.10
CA ASN A 66 -9.18 4.14 25.13
C ASN A 66 -7.95 3.34 24.67
N LEU A 67 -7.79 3.16 23.37
CA LEU A 67 -6.64 2.52 22.74
C LEU A 67 -5.95 3.52 21.78
N PRO A 68 -5.18 4.49 22.30
CA PRO A 68 -4.44 5.41 21.46
C PRO A 68 -3.32 4.68 20.69
N VAL A 69 -2.94 5.21 19.53
CA VAL A 69 -1.84 4.70 18.66
C VAL A 69 -0.59 4.35 19.46
N GLY A 70 -0.20 5.21 20.42
CA GLY A 70 0.98 5.01 21.25
C GLY A 70 0.91 3.80 22.18
N ASP A 71 -0.28 3.44 22.68
CA ASP A 71 -0.47 2.28 23.56
C ASP A 71 -0.34 0.98 22.75
N GLN A 72 -0.93 0.93 21.56
CA GLN A 72 -0.86 -0.24 20.66
C GLN A 72 0.58 -0.49 20.18
N ILE A 73 1.30 0.56 19.78
CA ILE A 73 2.74 0.51 19.46
C ILE A 73 3.56 0.07 20.70
N GLY A 74 3.25 0.62 21.87
CA GLY A 74 3.92 0.30 23.12
C GLY A 74 3.76 -1.18 23.51
N GLU A 75 2.58 -1.75 23.29
CA GLU A 75 2.32 -3.17 23.53
C GLU A 75 3.08 -4.07 22.55
N ALA A 76 3.07 -3.74 21.26
CA ALA A 76 3.88 -4.43 20.25
C ALA A 76 5.39 -4.41 20.59
N GLU A 77 5.90 -3.28 21.09
CA GLU A 77 7.27 -3.19 21.62
C GLU A 77 7.49 -4.09 22.84
N ARG A 78 6.51 -4.16 23.75
CA ARG A 78 6.59 -4.94 24.99
C ARG A 78 6.64 -6.44 24.72
N VAL A 79 5.87 -6.93 23.76
CA VAL A 79 5.84 -8.37 23.39
C VAL A 79 6.97 -8.78 22.45
N GLY A 80 7.73 -7.81 21.94
CA GLY A 80 8.97 -8.02 21.19
C GLY A 80 8.78 -8.19 19.69
N LEU A 81 7.81 -7.49 19.08
CA LEU A 81 7.68 -7.45 17.62
C LEU A 81 8.85 -6.65 17.00
N ASP A 82 9.11 -6.92 15.73
CA ASP A 82 10.07 -6.22 14.88
C ASP A 82 9.41 -5.18 13.98
N PHE A 83 8.15 -5.42 13.58
CA PHE A 83 7.34 -4.54 12.76
C PHE A 83 5.87 -4.56 13.17
N LEU A 84 5.15 -3.48 12.87
CA LEU A 84 3.72 -3.34 13.13
C LEU A 84 3.07 -2.44 12.08
N PRO A 85 2.07 -2.93 11.33
CA PRO A 85 1.06 -2.10 10.69
C PRO A 85 -0.11 -1.83 11.63
N LEU A 86 -0.74 -0.67 11.46
CA LEU A 86 -2.02 -0.33 12.10
C LEU A 86 -3.06 -0.27 10.99
N THR A 87 -4.06 -1.14 11.06
CA THR A 87 -4.99 -1.47 9.97
C THR A 87 -6.41 -1.06 10.31
N ASP A 88 -6.61 0.15 10.83
CA ASP A 88 -7.95 0.65 11.13
C ASP A 88 -8.87 0.62 9.91
N HIS A 89 -10.15 0.30 10.15
CA HIS A 89 -11.16 0.17 9.12
C HIS A 89 -11.27 1.40 8.23
N ARG A 90 -10.91 1.24 6.94
CA ARG A 90 -11.23 2.13 5.81
C ARG A 90 -10.69 3.55 5.99
N THR A 91 -9.60 3.69 6.74
CA THR A 91 -8.92 4.95 6.99
C THR A 91 -7.40 4.81 6.91
N TYR A 92 -6.77 5.92 6.57
CA TYR A 92 -5.32 6.08 6.57
C TYR A 92 -4.85 7.11 7.60
N ASP A 93 -5.78 7.70 8.36
CA ASP A 93 -5.52 8.86 9.23
C ASP A 93 -4.68 8.52 10.47
N GLN A 94 -4.64 7.26 10.90
CA GLN A 94 -3.80 6.76 11.99
C GLN A 94 -2.31 7.00 11.74
N HIS A 95 -1.88 7.08 10.48
CA HIS A 95 -0.49 7.37 10.12
C HIS A 95 -0.15 8.87 10.21
N TRP A 96 -1.16 9.72 10.32
CA TRP A 96 -1.01 11.16 10.51
C TRP A 96 -1.00 11.55 12.00
N ASP A 97 -1.36 10.62 12.88
CA ASP A 97 -1.22 10.79 14.32
C ASP A 97 0.26 11.01 14.70
N PRO A 98 0.58 12.04 15.50
CA PRO A 98 1.94 12.29 15.98
C PRO A 98 2.49 11.16 16.86
N GLN A 99 1.63 10.33 17.45
CA GLN A 99 2.00 9.13 18.21
C GLN A 99 2.41 7.95 17.31
N TRP A 100 2.15 7.99 15.99
CA TRP A 100 2.66 6.99 15.05
C TRP A 100 4.18 7.12 14.89
N ARG A 101 4.93 6.61 15.87
CA ARG A 101 6.39 6.67 15.94
C ARG A 101 6.92 5.57 16.85
N SER A 102 8.01 4.94 16.45
CA SER A 102 8.75 4.00 17.31
C SER A 102 10.24 4.06 16.99
N SER A 103 11.08 3.88 18.00
CA SER A 103 12.53 3.69 17.83
C SER A 103 12.94 2.21 17.84
N LYS A 104 11.97 1.30 18.05
CA LYS A 104 12.19 -0.15 18.17
C LYS A 104 11.54 -0.92 17.03
N LEU A 105 10.32 -0.56 16.64
CA LEU A 105 9.54 -1.19 15.57
C LEU A 105 9.80 -0.54 14.22
N ILE A 106 9.77 -1.33 13.16
CA ILE A 106 9.48 -0.83 11.81
C ILE A 106 7.97 -0.61 11.73
N LEU A 107 7.52 0.64 11.72
CA LEU A 107 6.11 0.92 11.47
C LEU A 107 5.87 0.88 9.96
N ILE A 108 4.81 0.19 9.55
CA ILE A 108 4.38 0.06 8.16
C ILE A 108 2.98 0.67 8.07
N PRO A 109 2.67 1.49 7.05
CA PRO A 109 1.29 1.92 6.86
C PRO A 109 0.35 0.72 6.64
N GLY A 110 -0.82 0.71 7.27
CA GLY A 110 -1.80 -0.36 7.16
C GLY A 110 -3.21 0.18 6.96
N GLU A 111 -4.10 -0.60 6.37
CA GLU A 111 -5.52 -0.29 6.31
C GLU A 111 -6.28 -1.62 6.30
N GLU A 112 -7.34 -1.75 7.08
CA GLU A 112 -8.34 -2.77 6.78
C GLU A 112 -9.36 -2.17 5.82
N ALA A 113 -9.10 -2.40 4.54
CA ALA A 113 -9.86 -1.87 3.43
C ALA A 113 -11.15 -2.69 3.21
N ASN A 114 -12.02 -2.12 2.37
CA ASN A 114 -13.29 -2.70 1.96
C ASN A 114 -14.37 -2.81 3.04
N GLY A 115 -15.63 -2.83 2.59
CA GLY A 115 -16.80 -3.10 3.41
C GLY A 115 -16.86 -4.56 3.86
N SER A 116 -17.43 -5.39 3.01
CA SER A 116 -17.36 -6.85 3.07
C SER A 116 -17.16 -7.34 1.63
N PRO A 117 -16.20 -8.25 1.36
CA PRO A 117 -15.29 -8.84 2.34
C PRO A 117 -14.22 -7.83 2.79
N HIS A 118 -13.70 -8.02 4.00
CA HIS A 118 -12.61 -7.23 4.56
C HIS A 118 -11.26 -7.63 3.98
N ALA A 119 -10.32 -6.69 3.95
CA ALA A 119 -8.98 -6.93 3.41
C ALA A 119 -7.92 -6.12 4.14
N THR A 120 -6.77 -6.73 4.43
CA THR A 120 -5.61 -6.00 4.95
C THR A 120 -4.76 -5.46 3.80
N VAL A 121 -4.54 -4.15 3.76
CA VAL A 121 -3.61 -3.49 2.83
C VAL A 121 -2.41 -2.98 3.61
N LEU A 122 -1.21 -3.43 3.24
CA LEU A 122 0.03 -3.08 3.92
C LEU A 122 0.99 -2.33 3.00
N GLY A 123 1.47 -1.18 3.44
CA GLY A 123 2.48 -0.38 2.75
C GLY A 123 1.95 0.50 1.61
N ALA A 124 0.64 0.69 1.52
CA ALA A 124 0.06 1.70 0.64
C ALA A 124 0.58 3.10 1.02
N VAL A 125 0.65 4.00 0.04
CA VAL A 125 1.07 5.39 0.28
C VAL A 125 -0.11 6.27 0.69
N ASP A 126 -1.33 5.75 0.53
CA ASP A 126 -2.61 6.38 0.82
C ASP A 126 -3.76 5.35 0.82
N THR A 127 -4.98 5.76 1.19
CA THR A 127 -6.18 4.91 1.27
C THR A 127 -6.47 4.14 -0.02
N VAL A 128 -6.81 2.85 0.10
CA VAL A 128 -7.42 2.04 -0.96
C VAL A 128 -8.95 2.10 -0.85
N VAL A 129 -9.59 2.84 -1.75
CA VAL A 129 -11.03 3.12 -1.63
C VAL A 129 -11.87 1.98 -2.20
N ASP A 130 -12.80 1.50 -1.37
CA ASP A 130 -13.84 0.56 -1.78
C ASP A 130 -15.02 1.26 -2.47
N GLY A 131 -15.01 1.19 -3.80
CA GLY A 131 -16.01 1.80 -4.67
C GLY A 131 -17.36 1.08 -4.67
N ALA A 132 -18.35 1.70 -5.29
CA ALA A 132 -19.65 1.07 -5.51
C ALA A 132 -19.51 -0.07 -6.53
N ASN A 133 -20.15 -1.21 -6.27
CA ASN A 133 -20.23 -2.28 -7.26
C ASN A 133 -21.36 -2.00 -8.27
N PRO A 134 -21.08 -1.84 -9.57
CA PRO A 134 -22.11 -1.46 -10.53
C PRO A 134 -23.21 -2.54 -10.69
N PRO A 135 -24.49 -2.15 -10.81
CA PRO A 135 -25.60 -3.10 -10.93
C PRO A 135 -25.38 -4.14 -12.03
N GLY A 136 -25.57 -5.41 -11.69
CA GLY A 136 -25.38 -6.54 -12.62
C GLY A 136 -23.93 -7.00 -12.81
N SER A 137 -22.95 -6.37 -12.14
CA SER A 137 -21.58 -6.89 -12.06
C SER A 137 -21.50 -8.05 -11.06
N PRO A 138 -20.55 -8.99 -11.22
CA PRO A 138 -20.22 -9.96 -10.19
C PRO A 138 -19.86 -9.29 -8.86
N GLY A 139 -20.14 -9.97 -7.75
CA GLY A 139 -19.93 -9.43 -6.39
C GLY A 139 -18.52 -8.90 -6.16
N PHE A 140 -17.50 -9.55 -6.74
CA PHE A 140 -16.09 -9.26 -6.48
C PHE A 140 -15.45 -8.17 -7.35
N ARG A 141 -16.19 -7.48 -8.24
CA ARG A 141 -15.58 -6.48 -9.14
C ARG A 141 -14.88 -5.36 -8.36
N HIS A 142 -15.52 -4.83 -7.32
CA HIS A 142 -14.93 -3.79 -6.47
C HIS A 142 -13.71 -4.32 -5.68
N VAL A 143 -13.77 -5.55 -5.17
CA VAL A 143 -12.63 -6.25 -4.56
C VAL A 143 -11.45 -6.35 -5.53
N GLN A 144 -11.71 -6.73 -6.79
CA GLN A 144 -10.65 -6.80 -7.80
C GLN A 144 -10.03 -5.44 -8.12
N GLN A 145 -10.85 -4.38 -8.13
CA GLN A 145 -10.38 -3.00 -8.33
C GLN A 145 -9.51 -2.51 -7.16
N SER A 146 -9.88 -2.89 -5.94
CA SER A 146 -9.10 -2.67 -4.71
C SER A 146 -7.73 -3.36 -4.77
N ILE A 147 -7.67 -4.63 -5.23
CA ILE A 147 -6.38 -5.32 -5.46
C ILE A 147 -5.50 -4.57 -6.46
N TRP A 148 -6.06 -4.13 -7.60
CA TRP A 148 -5.29 -3.40 -8.60
C TRP A 148 -4.81 -2.03 -8.12
N ASP A 149 -5.61 -1.33 -7.32
CA ASP A 149 -5.22 -0.03 -6.75
C ASP A 149 -4.11 -0.20 -5.70
N ALA A 150 -4.21 -1.22 -4.83
CA ALA A 150 -3.15 -1.55 -3.88
C ALA A 150 -1.82 -1.89 -4.58
N HIS A 151 -1.85 -2.69 -5.65
CA HIS A 151 -0.65 -3.02 -6.43
C HIS A 151 -0.09 -1.82 -7.18
N ALA A 152 -0.93 -0.88 -7.62
CA ALA A 152 -0.48 0.37 -8.22
C ALA A 152 0.28 1.26 -7.21
N GLN A 153 0.13 1.02 -5.91
CA GLN A 153 0.86 1.68 -4.84
C GLN A 153 2.10 0.90 -4.35
N ASP A 154 2.41 -0.25 -4.96
CA ASP A 154 3.35 -1.25 -4.43
C ASP A 154 3.02 -1.68 -2.98
N ALA A 155 1.73 -1.79 -2.66
CA ALA A 155 1.24 -2.32 -1.39
C ALA A 155 1.01 -3.84 -1.49
N SER A 156 0.97 -4.52 -0.35
CA SER A 156 0.42 -5.87 -0.25
C SER A 156 -1.07 -5.81 -0.02
N TRP A 157 -1.86 -6.60 -0.75
CA TRP A 157 -3.28 -6.79 -0.52
C TRP A 157 -3.53 -8.21 -0.03
N GLY A 158 -4.20 -8.35 1.11
CA GLY A 158 -4.51 -9.64 1.72
C GLY A 158 -5.98 -9.81 2.09
N THR A 159 -6.48 -11.04 2.00
CA THR A 159 -7.82 -11.39 2.50
C THR A 159 -7.76 -11.51 4.03
N ALA A 160 -8.55 -10.70 4.72
CA ALA A 160 -8.76 -10.81 6.16
C ALA A 160 -9.79 -11.91 6.44
N HIS A 161 -9.58 -12.72 7.49
CA HIS A 161 -10.50 -13.75 8.01
C HIS A 161 -11.54 -14.25 6.96
N PRO A 162 -11.11 -15.04 5.95
CA PRO A 162 -11.90 -15.34 4.75
C PRO A 162 -13.22 -16.08 5.01
N ASP A 163 -13.39 -16.64 6.21
CA ASP A 163 -14.61 -17.27 6.69
C ASP A 163 -15.75 -16.28 6.99
N ASP A 164 -15.50 -14.97 6.94
CA ASP A 164 -16.49 -13.87 7.02
C ASP A 164 -16.55 -12.99 5.74
N GLY A 165 -16.40 -13.58 4.55
CA GLY A 165 -16.51 -12.79 3.32
C GLY A 165 -16.42 -13.56 2.02
N GLU A 166 -15.62 -14.62 2.01
CA GLU A 166 -15.27 -15.38 0.80
C GLU A 166 -15.70 -16.83 0.88
N TYR A 167 -15.84 -17.38 2.09
CA TYR A 167 -15.93 -18.81 2.32
C TYR A 167 -16.79 -19.16 3.52
N THR A 168 -17.48 -20.30 3.45
CA THR A 168 -17.92 -21.00 4.67
C THR A 168 -17.68 -22.50 4.50
N PRO A 169 -17.47 -23.28 5.57
CA PRO A 169 -17.34 -24.73 5.46
C PRO A 169 -18.54 -25.41 4.79
N ALA A 170 -19.75 -24.85 4.99
CA ALA A 170 -20.99 -25.42 4.47
C ALA A 170 -21.22 -25.12 2.97
N ALA A 171 -20.95 -23.89 2.52
CA ALA A 171 -21.22 -23.48 1.14
C ALA A 171 -19.98 -23.56 0.24
N GLY A 172 -18.78 -23.62 0.83
CA GLY A 172 -17.54 -23.41 0.12
C GLY A 172 -17.34 -21.94 -0.30
N PRO A 173 -16.41 -21.68 -1.23
CA PRO A 173 -16.10 -20.35 -1.71
C PRO A 173 -17.24 -19.72 -2.53
N ASN A 174 -17.49 -18.43 -2.31
CA ASN A 174 -18.49 -17.62 -3.02
C ASN A 174 -17.86 -16.80 -4.18
N ASP A 175 -18.60 -15.86 -4.76
CA ASP A 175 -18.13 -15.00 -5.85
C ASP A 175 -16.85 -14.19 -5.51
N ASN A 176 -16.70 -13.73 -4.26
CA ASN A 176 -15.54 -12.96 -3.79
C ASN A 176 -14.25 -13.77 -3.88
N ALA A 177 -14.34 -15.09 -3.68
CA ALA A 177 -13.21 -16.01 -3.84
C ALA A 177 -12.69 -16.17 -5.28
N SER A 178 -13.31 -15.48 -6.26
CA SER A 178 -12.82 -15.38 -7.64
C SER A 178 -11.81 -14.25 -7.87
N ALA A 179 -11.60 -13.36 -6.89
CA ALA A 179 -10.63 -12.27 -6.97
C ALA A 179 -9.20 -12.79 -7.17
N GLN A 180 -8.45 -12.17 -8.10
CA GLN A 180 -7.12 -12.61 -8.50
C GLN A 180 -6.06 -11.57 -8.13
N GLY A 181 -4.84 -12.05 -7.84
CA GLY A 181 -3.69 -11.20 -7.51
C GLY A 181 -3.44 -11.02 -6.01
N VAL A 182 -4.27 -11.61 -5.14
CA VAL A 182 -4.10 -11.60 -3.68
C VAL A 182 -2.66 -12.00 -3.29
N ASN A 183 -2.04 -11.22 -2.40
CA ASN A 183 -0.68 -11.48 -1.92
C ASN A 183 -0.66 -12.43 -0.72
N THR A 184 -1.56 -12.21 0.23
CA THR A 184 -1.64 -12.97 1.48
C THR A 184 -3.08 -13.31 1.85
N VAL A 185 -3.27 -14.35 2.65
CA VAL A 185 -4.55 -14.72 3.25
C VAL A 185 -4.29 -15.01 4.72
N GLU A 186 -5.15 -14.48 5.59
CA GLU A 186 -5.20 -14.90 6.99
C GLU A 186 -5.62 -16.36 7.05
N VAL A 187 -4.70 -17.22 7.48
CA VAL A 187 -4.97 -18.64 7.77
C VAL A 187 -5.09 -18.89 9.27
N TRP A 188 -4.89 -17.82 10.04
CA TRP A 188 -5.07 -17.81 11.46
C TRP A 188 -5.39 -16.39 11.94
N ASN A 189 -6.67 -16.10 12.13
CA ASN A 189 -7.13 -14.95 12.90
C ASN A 189 -7.56 -15.40 14.32
N VAL A 190 -7.24 -14.63 15.36
CA VAL A 190 -7.64 -14.99 16.74
C VAL A 190 -9.16 -14.91 16.96
N ALA A 191 -9.86 -14.09 16.17
CA ALA A 191 -11.30 -13.87 16.24
C ALA A 191 -12.12 -14.88 15.43
N SER A 192 -11.48 -15.81 14.72
CA SER A 192 -12.13 -16.72 13.76
C SER A 192 -11.77 -18.20 13.99
N ASP A 193 -12.17 -19.08 13.06
CA ASP A 193 -11.75 -20.49 13.04
C ASP A 193 -10.60 -20.73 12.05
N PRO A 194 -9.34 -20.93 12.51
CA PRO A 194 -8.21 -21.16 11.63
C PRO A 194 -8.37 -22.43 10.78
N ASP A 195 -9.19 -23.41 11.18
CA ASP A 195 -9.43 -24.57 10.35
C ASP A 195 -10.31 -24.23 9.14
N ALA A 196 -11.30 -23.34 9.26
CA ALA A 196 -12.07 -22.85 8.11
C ALA A 196 -11.19 -22.02 7.15
N GLU A 197 -10.34 -21.16 7.69
CA GLU A 197 -9.44 -20.31 6.92
C GLU A 197 -8.38 -21.12 6.14
N ILE A 198 -7.81 -22.16 6.78
CA ILE A 198 -6.90 -23.11 6.12
C ILE A 198 -7.63 -23.86 4.99
N ASP A 199 -8.89 -24.27 5.19
CA ASP A 199 -9.67 -24.95 4.14
C ASP A 199 -9.90 -24.05 2.93
N TYR A 200 -10.18 -22.76 3.15
CA TYR A 200 -10.21 -21.77 2.07
C TYR A 200 -8.86 -21.71 1.34
N ALA A 201 -7.76 -21.54 2.10
CA ALA A 201 -6.43 -21.38 1.52
C ALA A 201 -6.02 -22.59 0.66
N GLU A 202 -6.16 -23.81 1.18
CA GLU A 202 -5.85 -25.05 0.46
C GLU A 202 -6.73 -25.21 -0.79
N ASN A 203 -8.02 -24.89 -0.68
CA ASN A 203 -8.95 -24.94 -1.80
C ASN A 203 -8.52 -24.00 -2.94
N ARG A 204 -8.12 -22.77 -2.62
CA ARG A 204 -7.63 -21.79 -3.61
C ARG A 204 -6.27 -22.19 -4.17
N TRP A 205 -5.32 -22.65 -3.36
CA TRP A 205 -4.01 -23.12 -3.86
C TRP A 205 -4.14 -24.29 -4.83
N ASN A 206 -5.09 -25.20 -4.59
CA ASN A 206 -5.46 -26.30 -5.49
C ASN A 206 -6.01 -25.81 -6.84
N LYS A 207 -6.54 -24.58 -6.91
CA LYS A 207 -7.01 -23.91 -8.13
C LYS A 207 -5.97 -22.98 -8.76
N GLY A 208 -4.70 -23.08 -8.38
CA GLY A 208 -3.63 -22.33 -9.01
C GLY A 208 -3.44 -20.91 -8.48
N PHE A 209 -4.16 -20.49 -7.44
CA PHE A 209 -3.92 -19.23 -6.75
C PHE A 209 -2.59 -19.31 -5.97
N ARG A 210 -1.84 -18.20 -5.92
CA ARG A 210 -0.50 -18.15 -5.36
C ARG A 210 -0.33 -16.97 -4.40
N PHE A 211 -0.80 -17.13 -3.17
CA PHE A 211 -0.63 -16.19 -2.05
C PHE A 211 0.08 -16.86 -0.87
N GLY A 212 0.65 -16.05 0.02
CA GLY A 212 1.20 -16.50 1.31
C GLY A 212 0.14 -16.60 2.40
N ALA A 213 0.46 -17.32 3.47
CA ALA A 213 -0.32 -17.44 4.68
C ALA A 213 0.19 -16.46 5.75
N VAL A 214 -0.71 -15.69 6.36
CA VAL A 214 -0.40 -14.82 7.50
C VAL A 214 -1.30 -15.16 8.69
N GLY A 215 -0.87 -14.74 9.88
CA GLY A 215 -1.70 -14.72 11.07
C GLY A 215 -1.89 -13.29 11.57
N ALA A 216 -3.06 -13.03 12.10
CA ALA A 216 -3.55 -11.71 12.46
C ALA A 216 -4.08 -11.73 13.90
N SER A 217 -3.60 -10.82 14.75
CA SER A 217 -4.17 -10.70 16.10
C SER A 217 -5.55 -10.07 16.10
N ASP A 218 -5.87 -9.30 15.06
CA ASP A 218 -7.10 -8.50 14.97
C ASP A 218 -7.38 -7.80 16.32
N CYS A 219 -6.33 -7.15 16.84
CA CYS A 219 -6.36 -6.63 18.20
C CYS A 219 -7.10 -5.30 18.24
N HIS A 220 -8.34 -5.31 18.75
CA HIS A 220 -9.14 -4.10 18.99
C HIS A 220 -9.07 -3.58 20.43
N PHE A 221 -8.83 -4.44 21.43
CA PHE A 221 -9.03 -4.05 22.84
C PHE A 221 -7.82 -4.36 23.72
N ARG A 222 -7.30 -3.31 24.36
CA ARG A 222 -6.27 -3.49 25.40
C ARG A 222 -6.73 -4.34 26.58
N GLU A 223 -8.04 -4.36 26.85
CA GLU A 223 -8.63 -5.16 27.93
C GLU A 223 -8.42 -6.66 27.73
N VAL A 224 -8.18 -7.11 26.48
CA VAL A 224 -7.99 -8.53 26.15
C VAL A 224 -6.59 -8.87 25.66
N TRP A 225 -5.59 -7.99 25.81
CA TRP A 225 -4.20 -8.27 25.44
C TRP A 225 -3.60 -9.53 26.08
N GLY A 226 -4.18 -10.01 27.19
CA GLY A 226 -3.81 -11.33 27.73
C GLY A 226 -4.15 -12.53 26.84
N LYS A 227 -4.95 -12.33 25.79
CA LYS A 227 -5.44 -13.36 24.85
C LYS A 227 -5.30 -12.96 23.36
N ALA A 228 -5.43 -11.68 23.05
CA ALA A 228 -5.40 -11.11 21.70
C ALA A 228 -4.58 -9.80 21.71
N SER A 229 -3.30 -9.90 22.09
CA SER A 229 -2.33 -8.80 21.96
C SER A 229 -1.85 -8.68 20.51
N PRO A 230 -1.35 -7.52 20.06
CA PRO A 230 -0.56 -7.45 18.83
C PRO A 230 0.47 -8.60 18.76
N GLY A 231 0.49 -9.29 17.62
CA GLY A 231 1.31 -10.47 17.37
C GLY A 231 0.80 -11.75 18.02
N GLN A 232 -0.48 -11.87 18.38
CA GLN A 232 -1.10 -13.12 18.86
C GLN A 232 -2.36 -13.45 18.05
N PRO A 233 -2.24 -14.22 16.94
CA PRO A 233 -1.03 -14.88 16.41
C PRO A 233 0.02 -13.94 15.78
N THR A 234 1.26 -14.41 15.72
CA THR A 234 2.41 -13.71 15.11
C THR A 234 2.58 -14.12 13.66
N THR A 235 2.72 -13.13 12.78
CA THR A 235 3.28 -13.35 11.44
C THR A 235 4.79 -13.15 11.48
N TRP A 236 5.53 -14.19 11.12
CA TRP A 236 6.96 -14.13 10.86
C TRP A 236 7.20 -13.87 9.39
N VAL A 237 8.04 -12.88 9.07
CA VAL A 237 8.39 -12.51 7.68
C VAL A 237 9.87 -12.76 7.45
N PHE A 238 10.22 -13.53 6.42
CA PHE A 238 11.62 -13.73 6.02
C PHE A 238 12.06 -12.60 5.07
N ALA A 239 12.57 -11.52 5.66
CA ALA A 239 13.00 -10.33 4.93
C ALA A 239 14.49 -10.38 4.61
N ALA A 240 14.86 -10.01 3.38
CA ALA A 240 16.26 -9.91 2.96
C ALA A 240 16.98 -8.72 3.62
N GLU A 241 16.23 -7.66 3.91
CA GLU A 241 16.69 -6.48 4.64
C GLU A 241 15.66 -6.09 5.71
N ARG A 242 16.15 -5.60 6.85
CA ARG A 242 15.33 -5.03 7.93
C ARG A 242 14.91 -3.61 7.59
N SER A 243 14.04 -3.48 6.59
CA SER A 243 13.46 -2.22 6.12
C SER A 243 11.98 -2.41 5.81
N VAL A 244 11.22 -1.32 5.70
CA VAL A 244 9.82 -1.38 5.27
C VAL A 244 9.70 -2.11 3.93
N ARG A 245 10.54 -1.75 2.95
CA ARG A 245 10.52 -2.38 1.62
C ARG A 245 10.91 -3.86 1.67
N GLY A 246 11.93 -4.23 2.45
CA GLY A 246 12.35 -5.62 2.61
C GLY A 246 11.26 -6.52 3.22
N ILE A 247 10.49 -5.98 4.18
CA ILE A 247 9.33 -6.65 4.76
C ILE A 247 8.20 -6.78 3.74
N LEU A 248 7.83 -5.68 3.07
CA LEU A 248 6.74 -5.69 2.08
C LEU A 248 7.02 -6.61 0.89
N ASP A 249 8.27 -6.64 0.39
CA ASP A 249 8.69 -7.56 -0.67
C ASP A 249 8.52 -9.03 -0.23
N ALA A 250 8.89 -9.35 1.02
CA ALA A 250 8.73 -10.69 1.58
C ALA A 250 7.26 -11.07 1.79
N ILE A 251 6.43 -10.14 2.30
CA ILE A 251 4.97 -10.35 2.45
C ILE A 251 4.33 -10.60 1.08
N ARG A 252 4.62 -9.75 0.06
CA ARG A 252 4.10 -9.94 -1.31
C ARG A 252 4.51 -11.25 -1.95
N ALA A 253 5.71 -11.73 -1.65
CA ALA A 253 6.20 -13.04 -2.07
C ALA A 253 5.59 -14.21 -1.27
N GLY A 254 4.87 -13.91 -0.18
CA GLY A 254 4.32 -14.90 0.74
C GLY A 254 5.37 -15.58 1.61
N ARG A 255 6.54 -14.97 1.80
CA ARG A 255 7.67 -15.51 2.57
C ARG A 255 7.43 -15.40 4.07
N THR A 256 6.42 -16.11 4.52
CA THR A 256 5.82 -15.96 5.83
C THR A 256 5.62 -17.30 6.54
N ALA A 257 5.60 -17.24 7.86
CA ALA A 257 5.17 -18.32 8.74
C ALA A 257 4.34 -17.72 9.88
N VAL A 258 3.54 -18.54 10.54
CA VAL A 258 2.62 -18.12 11.59
C VAL A 258 2.90 -18.91 12.86
N SER A 259 2.83 -18.24 14.00
CA SER A 259 2.96 -18.84 15.34
C SER A 259 1.88 -18.30 16.27
N ALA A 260 1.52 -19.04 17.31
CA ALA A 260 0.56 -18.57 18.32
C ALA A 260 0.99 -17.26 19.01
N SER A 261 2.30 -17.04 19.15
CA SER A 261 2.91 -15.83 19.71
C SER A 261 4.39 -15.75 19.33
N PRO A 262 5.09 -14.63 19.61
CA PRO A 262 6.51 -14.49 19.25
C PRO A 262 7.41 -15.44 20.05
N GLN A 263 6.92 -15.98 21.17
CA GLN A 263 7.59 -16.98 22.01
C GLN A 263 7.08 -18.39 21.77
N GLY A 264 6.07 -18.56 20.91
CA GLY A 264 5.47 -19.84 20.57
C GLY A 264 6.34 -20.70 19.65
N ALA A 265 5.79 -21.84 19.23
CA ALA A 265 6.47 -22.70 18.26
C ALA A 265 6.59 -21.97 16.92
N LEU A 266 7.77 -22.05 16.28
CA LEU A 266 7.96 -21.62 14.90
C LEU A 266 8.28 -22.83 14.04
N VAL A 267 7.56 -22.99 12.93
CA VAL A 267 7.88 -23.95 11.88
C VAL A 267 8.30 -23.21 10.61
N THR A 268 9.33 -23.71 9.93
CA THR A 268 9.75 -23.23 8.61
C THR A 268 9.81 -24.40 7.64
N ILE A 269 9.55 -24.14 6.36
CA ILE A 269 9.66 -25.11 5.28
C ILE A 269 10.54 -24.56 4.16
N GLU A 270 11.44 -25.39 3.67
CA GLU A 270 12.33 -25.11 2.54
C GLU A 270 12.27 -26.27 1.55
N ALA A 271 12.63 -26.05 0.28
CA ALA A 271 12.67 -27.08 -0.73
C ALA A 271 13.97 -27.04 -1.56
N ASP A 272 14.53 -28.23 -1.75
CA ASP A 272 15.54 -28.57 -2.75
C ASP A 272 14.80 -29.33 -3.87
N VAL A 273 14.43 -28.63 -4.93
CA VAL A 273 13.57 -29.19 -6.00
C VAL A 273 14.39 -29.90 -7.07
N ASP A 274 15.63 -29.46 -7.33
CA ASP A 274 16.52 -30.10 -8.30
C ASP A 274 17.40 -31.21 -7.70
N GLY A 275 17.42 -31.34 -6.38
CA GLY A 275 18.05 -32.43 -5.64
C GLY A 275 19.57 -32.31 -5.55
N ASP A 276 20.11 -31.10 -5.65
CA ASP A 276 21.54 -30.81 -5.60
C ASP A 276 22.10 -30.64 -4.17
N GLY A 277 21.21 -30.62 -3.16
CA GLY A 277 21.54 -30.45 -1.74
C GLY A 277 21.44 -29.02 -1.23
N VAL A 278 21.20 -28.04 -2.11
CA VAL A 278 20.88 -26.66 -1.75
C VAL A 278 19.36 -26.52 -1.66
N PHE A 279 18.87 -25.88 -0.59
CA PHE A 279 17.45 -25.59 -0.43
C PHE A 279 17.21 -24.14 -0.88
N GLU A 280 17.01 -23.94 -2.18
CA GLU A 280 16.93 -22.61 -2.77
C GLU A 280 15.57 -21.92 -2.62
N ALA A 281 14.52 -22.67 -2.23
CA ALA A 281 13.17 -22.15 -2.07
C ALA A 281 12.71 -22.25 -0.62
N ILE A 282 11.99 -21.23 -0.15
CA ILE A 282 11.36 -21.21 1.19
C ILE A 282 9.84 -21.10 1.05
N GLY A 283 9.11 -21.37 2.14
CA GLY A 283 7.66 -21.16 2.20
C GLY A 283 7.30 -19.78 1.63
N GLY A 284 6.37 -19.73 0.69
CA GLY A 284 6.04 -18.56 -0.11
C GLY A 284 6.52 -18.66 -1.56
N ASP A 285 7.69 -19.23 -1.84
CA ASP A 285 8.28 -19.24 -3.19
C ASP A 285 7.52 -20.16 -4.16
N GLU A 286 7.54 -19.80 -5.46
CA GLU A 286 7.09 -20.66 -6.55
C GLU A 286 8.28 -21.08 -7.43
N VAL A 287 8.58 -22.37 -7.42
CA VAL A 287 9.64 -22.97 -8.24
C VAL A 287 9.04 -23.48 -9.55
N ILE A 288 9.54 -22.98 -10.69
CA ILE A 288 9.12 -23.44 -12.02
C ILE A 288 10.05 -24.53 -12.54
N VAL A 289 9.51 -25.73 -12.72
CA VAL A 289 10.22 -26.90 -13.23
C VAL A 289 9.89 -27.05 -14.71
N ARG A 290 10.88 -26.79 -15.57
CA ARG A 290 10.69 -26.83 -17.03
C ARG A 290 10.99 -28.18 -17.67
N ASP A 291 11.78 -29.02 -17.01
CA ASP A 291 11.95 -30.41 -17.43
C ASP A 291 10.79 -31.21 -16.83
N ARG A 292 9.98 -31.87 -17.67
CA ARG A 292 8.77 -32.61 -17.29
C ARG A 292 9.03 -33.76 -16.31
N ARG A 293 10.29 -34.05 -15.98
CA ARG A 293 10.67 -35.00 -14.95
C ARG A 293 11.46 -34.31 -13.86
N LEU A 294 10.93 -34.41 -12.65
CA LEU A 294 11.58 -33.92 -11.45
C LEU A 294 12.66 -34.86 -10.95
N SER A 295 13.62 -34.28 -10.24
CA SER A 295 14.70 -35.00 -9.60
C SER A 295 14.12 -36.03 -8.62
N LYS A 296 14.58 -37.28 -8.70
CA LYS A 296 14.23 -38.31 -7.70
C LYS A 296 14.80 -38.02 -6.31
N LYS A 297 15.60 -36.95 -6.18
CA LYS A 297 16.24 -36.51 -4.95
C LYS A 297 15.62 -35.24 -4.36
N ALA A 298 14.47 -34.79 -4.89
CA ALA A 298 13.79 -33.61 -4.37
C ALA A 298 13.38 -33.81 -2.90
N ARG A 299 13.64 -32.80 -2.08
CA ARG A 299 13.45 -32.87 -0.62
C ARG A 299 12.87 -31.59 -0.07
N LEU A 300 12.02 -31.73 0.95
CA LEU A 300 11.62 -30.64 1.83
C LEU A 300 12.49 -30.68 3.08
N ARG A 301 12.86 -29.52 3.60
CA ARG A 301 13.44 -29.37 4.94
C ARG A 301 12.44 -28.64 5.81
N VAL A 302 12.04 -29.27 6.91
CA VAL A 302 11.13 -28.69 7.89
C VAL A 302 11.87 -28.54 9.21
N ARG A 303 12.01 -27.29 9.68
CA ARG A 303 12.63 -26.98 10.97
C ARG A 303 11.57 -26.47 11.93
N VAL A 304 11.60 -26.96 13.16
CA VAL A 304 10.66 -26.55 14.22
C VAL A 304 11.45 -26.09 15.44
N ARG A 305 11.18 -24.87 15.89
CA ARG A 305 11.69 -24.29 17.14
C ARG A 305 10.55 -24.19 18.15
N GLY A 306 10.82 -24.47 19.42
CA GLY A 306 9.82 -24.40 20.50
C GLY A 306 8.67 -25.42 20.41
N GLY A 307 8.82 -26.48 19.61
CA GLY A 307 7.76 -27.47 19.33
C GLY A 307 8.00 -28.86 19.93
N ALA A 308 8.80 -29.00 20.99
CA ALA A 308 9.08 -30.28 21.62
C ALA A 308 7.78 -30.95 22.13
N GLY A 309 7.54 -32.20 21.74
CA GLY A 309 6.33 -32.96 22.06
C GLY A 309 5.11 -32.63 21.18
N ALA A 310 5.17 -31.59 20.36
CA ALA A 310 4.09 -31.24 19.44
C ALA A 310 4.02 -32.19 18.24
N ARG A 311 2.85 -32.29 17.60
CA ARG A 311 2.69 -33.01 16.33
C ARG A 311 2.94 -32.04 15.19
N VAL A 312 3.92 -32.35 14.35
CA VAL A 312 4.22 -31.59 13.13
C VAL A 312 3.69 -32.38 11.95
N LEU A 313 2.89 -31.73 11.12
CA LEU A 313 2.25 -32.33 9.96
C LEU A 313 2.70 -31.60 8.70
N VAL A 314 3.16 -32.35 7.71
CA VAL A 314 3.51 -31.81 6.40
C VAL A 314 2.43 -32.25 5.42
N TYR A 315 1.83 -31.29 4.73
CA TYR A 315 0.79 -31.53 3.73
C TYR A 315 1.30 -31.22 2.33
N ALA A 316 0.76 -31.94 1.35
CA ALA A 316 0.88 -31.66 -0.07
C ALA A 316 -0.52 -31.49 -0.67
N SER A 317 -0.64 -30.87 -1.84
CA SER A 317 -1.92 -30.82 -2.57
C SER A 317 -2.54 -32.22 -2.70
N PRO A 318 -3.84 -32.42 -2.39
CA PRO A 318 -4.89 -31.40 -2.21
C PRO A 318 -5.06 -30.86 -0.77
N GLY A 319 -4.15 -31.16 0.16
CA GLY A 319 -4.16 -30.64 1.52
C GLY A 319 -4.69 -31.61 2.57
N ARG A 320 -5.26 -31.09 3.66
CA ARG A 320 -5.68 -31.88 4.84
C ARG A 320 -6.69 -32.98 4.49
N SER A 321 -7.51 -32.75 3.47
CA SER A 321 -8.46 -33.74 2.95
C SER A 321 -7.84 -35.05 2.46
N ALA A 322 -6.54 -35.04 2.10
CA ALA A 322 -5.79 -36.24 1.70
C ALA A 322 -4.95 -36.85 2.83
N GLY A 323 -4.92 -36.22 4.01
CA GLY A 323 -4.01 -36.56 5.10
C GLY A 323 -2.58 -36.03 4.91
N PRO A 324 -1.75 -36.10 5.96
CA PRO A 324 -0.39 -35.59 5.91
C PRO A 324 0.52 -36.47 5.03
N LEU A 325 1.39 -35.83 4.25
CA LEU A 325 2.51 -36.47 3.56
C LEU A 325 3.52 -37.06 4.57
N ALA A 326 3.76 -36.35 5.67
CA ALA A 326 4.62 -36.80 6.75
C ALA A 326 4.13 -36.27 8.10
N THR A 327 4.41 -37.01 9.17
CA THR A 327 4.12 -36.60 10.55
C THR A 327 5.30 -36.96 11.44
N PHE A 328 5.67 -36.04 12.33
CA PHE A 328 6.75 -36.26 13.28
C PHE A 328 6.52 -35.51 14.60
N THR A 329 7.21 -35.95 15.65
CA THR A 329 7.16 -35.34 16.98
C THR A 329 8.58 -34.90 17.37
N PRO A 330 8.86 -33.59 17.42
CA PRO A 330 10.14 -33.08 17.90
C PRO A 330 10.38 -33.50 19.34
N ASN A 331 11.60 -33.92 19.67
CA ASN A 331 12.02 -34.29 21.02
C ASN A 331 13.01 -33.27 21.63
N SER A 332 13.32 -32.20 20.90
CA SER A 332 14.19 -31.11 21.32
C SER A 332 13.59 -29.75 20.95
N ALA A 333 14.12 -28.69 21.54
CA ALA A 333 13.61 -27.33 21.34
C ALA A 333 13.88 -26.75 19.94
N ASP A 334 14.78 -27.36 19.16
CA ASP A 334 15.10 -26.97 17.78
C ASP A 334 15.47 -28.22 17.00
N GLN A 335 14.61 -28.62 16.06
CA GLN A 335 14.77 -29.88 15.34
C GLN A 335 14.41 -29.74 13.87
N THR A 336 15.20 -30.39 13.02
CA THR A 336 15.05 -30.37 11.56
C THR A 336 14.81 -31.76 11.01
N TYR A 337 13.87 -31.88 10.08
CA TYR A 337 13.49 -33.09 9.38
C TYR A 337 13.64 -32.88 7.88
N VAL A 338 14.03 -33.94 7.17
CA VAL A 338 14.09 -33.96 5.72
C VAL A 338 13.03 -34.94 5.22
N VAL A 339 12.14 -34.44 4.36
CA VAL A 339 11.03 -35.21 3.78
C VAL A 339 11.28 -35.37 2.27
N PRO A 340 11.67 -36.55 1.79
CA PRO A 340 11.78 -36.79 0.36
C PRO A 340 10.39 -36.79 -0.27
N PHE A 341 10.29 -36.26 -1.48
CA PHE A 341 9.03 -36.26 -2.21
C PHE A 341 9.25 -36.51 -3.70
N THR A 342 8.23 -37.06 -4.35
CA THR A 342 8.18 -37.21 -5.80
C THR A 342 7.15 -36.27 -6.37
N LEU A 343 7.50 -35.61 -7.48
CA LEU A 343 6.56 -34.77 -8.20
C LEU A 343 6.01 -35.50 -9.42
N GLY A 344 4.72 -35.37 -9.64
CA GLY A 344 4.04 -35.80 -10.86
C GLY A 344 3.96 -34.68 -11.90
N ASP A 345 3.08 -34.85 -12.88
CA ASP A 345 2.95 -33.94 -14.03
C ASP A 345 2.00 -32.74 -13.77
N VAL A 346 1.71 -32.43 -12.50
CA VAL A 346 0.76 -31.39 -12.10
C VAL A 346 1.41 -30.38 -11.14
N HIS A 347 0.93 -29.15 -11.15
CA HIS A 347 1.30 -28.15 -10.14
C HIS A 347 0.99 -28.69 -8.74
N ASN A 348 1.88 -28.41 -7.79
CA ASN A 348 1.76 -28.88 -6.41
C ASN A 348 2.17 -27.77 -5.44
N TRP A 349 1.86 -27.96 -4.17
CA TRP A 349 2.28 -27.10 -3.08
C TRP A 349 2.51 -27.95 -1.83
N PHE A 350 3.41 -27.49 -0.95
CA PHE A 350 3.75 -28.17 0.30
C PHE A 350 3.76 -27.17 1.44
N ARG A 351 3.11 -27.48 2.55
CA ARG A 351 3.13 -26.65 3.77
C ARG A 351 3.31 -27.52 5.01
N ALA A 352 3.73 -26.91 6.11
CA ALA A 352 3.80 -27.57 7.41
C ALA A 352 2.93 -26.83 8.43
N GLU A 353 2.41 -27.58 9.41
CA GLU A 353 1.78 -27.02 10.60
C GLU A 353 2.18 -27.80 11.86
N VAL A 354 2.06 -27.14 13.00
CA VAL A 354 2.33 -27.68 14.33
C VAL A 354 1.04 -27.64 15.13
N ARG A 355 0.66 -28.79 15.71
CA ARG A 355 -0.52 -28.98 16.53
C ARG A 355 -0.10 -29.51 17.90
N ALA A 356 -0.65 -28.96 18.98
CA ALA A 356 -0.42 -29.46 20.34
C ALA A 356 -1.58 -29.09 21.27
N PRO A 357 -1.71 -29.73 22.45
CA PRO A 357 -2.71 -29.34 23.44
C PRO A 357 -2.55 -27.89 23.90
N GLY A 358 -3.60 -27.32 24.49
CA GLY A 358 -3.60 -26.01 25.15
C GLY A 358 -4.80 -25.15 24.72
N ASP A 359 -4.68 -23.83 24.87
CA ASP A 359 -5.78 -22.91 24.61
C ASP A 359 -6.27 -22.98 23.14
N PRO A 360 -7.58 -22.76 22.91
CA PRO A 360 -8.16 -22.69 21.58
C PRO A 360 -7.38 -21.76 20.66
N SER A 361 -7.16 -22.16 19.40
CA SER A 361 -6.41 -21.33 18.45
C SER A 361 -7.19 -20.11 17.96
N GLY A 362 -8.50 -20.06 18.12
CA GLY A 362 -9.31 -18.88 17.80
C GLY A 362 -10.64 -18.91 18.57
N VAL A 363 -11.40 -17.82 18.51
CA VAL A 363 -12.67 -17.70 19.26
C VAL A 363 -13.74 -18.67 18.78
N ASP A 364 -13.73 -18.98 17.48
CA ASP A 364 -14.68 -19.88 16.82
C ASP A 364 -14.11 -21.30 16.61
N ALA A 365 -12.84 -21.52 16.98
CA ALA A 365 -12.23 -22.85 16.95
C ALA A 365 -12.91 -23.79 17.97
N ASP A 366 -13.07 -25.08 17.62
CA ASP A 366 -13.61 -26.07 18.56
C ASP A 366 -12.68 -26.20 19.79
N PRO A 367 -13.15 -25.81 21.00
CA PRO A 367 -12.30 -25.84 22.19
C PRO A 367 -12.01 -27.27 22.67
N ASN A 368 -12.70 -28.29 22.13
CA ASN A 368 -12.52 -29.68 22.52
C ASN A 368 -11.51 -30.44 21.65
N LEU A 369 -10.89 -29.79 20.66
CA LEU A 369 -9.85 -30.43 19.88
C LEU A 369 -8.69 -30.84 20.80
N PRO A 370 -8.20 -32.09 20.69
CA PRO A 370 -7.09 -32.54 21.52
C PRO A 370 -5.79 -31.78 21.23
N ASP A 371 -5.61 -31.34 19.99
CA ASP A 371 -4.47 -30.53 19.56
C ASP A 371 -4.96 -29.31 18.77
N GLN A 372 -4.68 -28.12 19.29
CA GLN A 372 -4.98 -26.83 18.67
C GLN A 372 -3.83 -26.42 17.74
N LEU A 373 -4.09 -25.47 16.82
CA LEU A 373 -3.03 -24.92 15.99
C LEU A 373 -2.00 -24.16 16.84
N ARG A 374 -0.72 -24.32 16.53
CA ARG A 374 0.41 -23.68 17.23
C ARG A 374 1.36 -22.94 16.31
N ALA A 375 1.50 -23.43 15.08
CA ALA A 375 2.26 -22.78 14.03
C ALA A 375 1.86 -23.31 12.65
N ALA A 376 2.06 -22.51 11.60
CA ALA A 376 1.85 -22.92 10.21
C ALA A 376 2.86 -22.21 9.29
N THR A 377 3.09 -22.74 8.10
CA THR A 377 3.91 -22.08 7.07
C THR A 377 3.07 -21.63 5.90
N SER A 378 3.51 -20.57 5.21
CA SER A 378 3.22 -20.45 3.78
C SER A 378 3.69 -21.69 3.02
N PRO A 379 3.00 -22.06 1.93
CA PRO A 379 3.41 -23.21 1.15
C PRO A 379 4.64 -22.90 0.27
N VAL A 380 5.49 -23.88 0.02
CA VAL A 380 6.35 -23.88 -1.17
C VAL A 380 5.52 -24.34 -2.34
N PHE A 381 5.43 -23.55 -3.41
CA PHE A 381 4.76 -23.92 -4.63
C PHE A 381 5.74 -24.53 -5.64
N VAL A 382 5.32 -25.60 -6.31
CA VAL A 382 6.07 -26.22 -7.40
C VAL A 382 5.18 -26.28 -8.63
N SER A 383 5.57 -25.55 -9.67
CA SER A 383 4.82 -25.45 -10.92
C SER A 383 5.57 -26.15 -12.05
N VAL A 384 4.84 -26.94 -12.84
CA VAL A 384 5.40 -27.75 -13.94
C VAL A 384 5.14 -27.05 -15.27
N ASP A 385 6.14 -27.05 -16.16
CA ASP A 385 6.17 -26.43 -17.49
C ASP A 385 6.09 -24.89 -17.49
N ALA A 386 5.15 -24.29 -16.77
CA ALA A 386 4.89 -22.85 -16.68
C ALA A 386 4.39 -22.46 -15.28
N PRO A 387 4.42 -21.16 -14.92
CA PRO A 387 3.75 -20.66 -13.70
C PRO A 387 2.28 -21.05 -13.66
N ALA A 388 1.75 -21.32 -12.46
CA ALA A 388 0.35 -21.65 -12.33
C ALA A 388 -0.54 -20.43 -12.62
N ALA A 389 -1.57 -20.65 -13.43
CA ALA A 389 -2.63 -19.68 -13.64
C ALA A 389 -3.77 -19.94 -12.63
N PRO A 390 -4.34 -18.89 -12.01
CA PRO A 390 -5.51 -19.06 -11.16
C PRO A 390 -6.72 -19.47 -12.01
N ALA A 391 -7.51 -20.41 -11.50
CA ALA A 391 -8.74 -20.90 -12.11
C ALA A 391 -9.96 -20.50 -11.25
N PRO A 392 -10.39 -19.22 -11.29
CA PRO A 392 -11.54 -18.75 -10.52
C PRO A 392 -12.86 -19.33 -11.04
N GLU A 393 -13.90 -19.32 -10.20
CA GLU A 393 -15.27 -19.62 -10.58
C GLU A 393 -15.82 -18.62 -11.59
N ILE A 394 -15.50 -17.34 -11.41
CA ILE A 394 -15.88 -16.25 -12.32
C ILE A 394 -14.62 -15.61 -12.91
N PRO A 395 -14.41 -15.65 -14.24
CA PRO A 395 -13.22 -15.07 -14.85
C PRO A 395 -13.30 -13.54 -14.90
N LEU A 396 -12.14 -12.89 -14.93
CA LEU A 396 -12.03 -11.47 -15.23
C LEU A 396 -12.45 -11.17 -16.68
N PRO A 397 -13.03 -9.99 -16.96
CA PRO A 397 -13.30 -9.57 -18.32
C PRO A 397 -11.99 -9.44 -19.12
N ALA A 398 -12.10 -9.68 -20.43
CA ALA A 398 -10.99 -9.54 -21.34
C ALA A 398 -10.41 -8.11 -21.29
N ALA A 399 -9.10 -8.00 -21.13
CA ALA A 399 -8.42 -6.72 -21.12
C ALA A 399 -8.52 -6.02 -22.48
N ASP A 400 -8.70 -4.70 -22.47
CA ASP A 400 -8.55 -3.90 -23.68
C ASP A 400 -7.09 -3.86 -24.14
N ARG A 401 -6.87 -4.07 -25.43
CA ARG A 401 -5.54 -4.16 -26.06
C ARG A 401 -5.32 -3.13 -27.17
N ARG A 402 -6.29 -2.23 -27.39
CA ARG A 402 -6.15 -1.13 -28.36
C ARG A 402 -4.86 -0.37 -28.10
N ASP A 403 -4.24 0.14 -29.15
CA ASP A 403 -3.03 0.94 -29.01
C ASP A 403 -3.41 2.35 -28.54
N ASP A 404 -2.91 2.74 -27.37
CA ASP A 404 -3.07 4.09 -26.82
C ASP A 404 -1.90 5.02 -27.16
N ARG A 405 -0.90 4.53 -27.92
CA ARG A 405 0.31 5.28 -28.31
C ARG A 405 1.20 5.71 -27.15
N ALA A 406 0.96 5.20 -25.93
CA ALA A 406 1.83 5.52 -24.80
C ALA A 406 3.17 4.78 -24.92
N SER A 407 4.26 5.48 -24.68
CA SER A 407 5.63 4.96 -24.78
C SER A 407 6.22 4.72 -23.40
N LEU A 408 6.97 3.62 -23.22
CA LEU A 408 7.65 3.31 -21.96
C LEU A 408 8.78 4.32 -21.71
N VAL A 409 8.79 4.93 -20.51
CA VAL A 409 9.82 5.89 -20.12
C VAL A 409 10.64 5.40 -18.92
N ILE A 410 10.06 4.85 -17.85
CA ILE A 410 10.82 4.36 -16.68
C ILE A 410 10.25 3.01 -16.24
N GLY A 411 11.12 2.09 -15.78
CA GLY A 411 10.74 0.80 -15.19
C GLY A 411 10.96 -0.41 -16.09
N GLU A 412 11.03 -1.58 -15.47
CA GLU A 412 11.32 -2.87 -16.11
C GLU A 412 10.27 -3.92 -15.69
N THR A 413 10.11 -4.97 -16.48
CA THR A 413 9.22 -6.08 -16.13
C THR A 413 9.71 -6.78 -14.87
N GLY A 414 8.79 -7.04 -13.94
CA GLY A 414 9.03 -7.69 -12.65
C GLY A 414 9.38 -6.72 -11.51
N GLU A 415 9.50 -5.42 -11.81
CA GLU A 415 9.85 -4.38 -10.84
C GLU A 415 8.79 -3.28 -10.80
N PHE A 416 8.86 -2.45 -9.75
CA PHE A 416 7.96 -1.32 -9.59
C PHE A 416 8.63 0.00 -9.99
N ALA A 417 7.98 0.74 -10.88
CA ALA A 417 8.19 2.16 -11.08
C ALA A 417 6.83 2.88 -11.04
N GLY A 418 6.71 3.94 -10.24
CA GLY A 418 5.43 4.57 -9.95
C GLY A 418 5.56 6.04 -9.53
N PHE A 419 4.41 6.64 -9.23
CA PHE A 419 4.30 7.99 -8.66
C PHE A 419 5.03 9.08 -9.44
N ALA A 420 4.98 8.98 -10.77
CA ALA A 420 5.72 9.89 -11.63
C ALA A 420 5.16 11.32 -11.62
N ASP A 421 6.05 12.27 -11.90
CA ASP A 421 5.69 13.65 -12.20
C ASP A 421 6.39 14.11 -13.48
N VAL A 422 5.77 15.07 -14.18
CA VAL A 422 6.29 15.54 -15.47
C VAL A 422 6.18 17.05 -15.61
N ALA A 423 7.23 17.66 -16.12
CA ALA A 423 7.23 19.05 -16.58
C ALA A 423 7.76 19.10 -18.01
N GLY A 424 7.19 19.97 -18.83
CA GLY A 424 7.54 20.08 -20.24
C GLY A 424 7.91 21.50 -20.64
N ASN A 425 8.96 21.64 -21.43
CA ASN A 425 9.31 22.88 -22.14
C ASN A 425 9.90 22.55 -23.53
N ASP A 426 9.58 23.36 -24.54
CA ASP A 426 10.18 23.28 -25.88
C ASP A 426 10.22 21.88 -26.53
N GLY A 427 9.17 21.07 -26.30
CA GLY A 427 9.07 19.71 -26.85
C GLY A 427 9.96 18.66 -26.16
N VAL A 428 10.51 18.99 -24.99
CA VAL A 428 11.21 18.08 -24.09
C VAL A 428 10.34 17.82 -22.87
N ALA A 429 10.18 16.55 -22.51
CA ALA A 429 9.56 16.13 -21.26
C ALA A 429 10.65 15.77 -20.25
N HIS A 430 10.50 16.30 -19.05
CA HIS A 430 11.31 15.99 -17.88
C HIS A 430 10.47 15.15 -16.94
N VAL A 431 10.82 13.87 -16.79
CA VAL A 431 10.04 12.89 -16.01
C VAL A 431 10.85 12.50 -14.78
N VAL A 432 10.20 12.51 -13.62
CA VAL A 432 10.73 11.92 -12.38
C VAL A 432 9.80 10.81 -11.92
N ALA A 433 10.34 9.77 -11.30
CA ALA A 433 9.55 8.66 -10.76
C ALA A 433 10.27 7.96 -9.61
N GLU A 434 9.49 7.23 -8.82
CA GLU A 434 10.01 6.26 -7.85
C GLU A 434 10.31 4.93 -8.57
N VAL A 435 11.37 4.26 -8.15
CA VAL A 435 11.75 2.93 -8.62
C VAL A 435 12.10 2.06 -7.42
N HIS A 436 11.49 0.87 -7.31
CA HIS A 436 11.75 -0.08 -6.24
C HIS A 436 12.55 -1.28 -6.76
N ARG A 437 13.78 -1.42 -6.27
CA ARG A 437 14.72 -2.47 -6.68
C ARG A 437 15.57 -2.89 -5.51
N ASN A 438 15.80 -4.20 -5.37
CA ASN A 438 16.68 -4.76 -4.33
C ASN A 438 16.34 -4.22 -2.94
N HIS A 439 15.06 -4.19 -2.56
CA HIS A 439 14.58 -3.71 -1.26
C HIS A 439 14.79 -2.20 -0.99
N ARG A 440 14.98 -1.41 -2.06
CA ARG A 440 15.26 0.03 -1.97
C ARG A 440 14.29 0.82 -2.85
N THR A 441 13.81 1.96 -2.35
CA THR A 441 13.08 2.99 -3.10
C THR A 441 14.06 4.11 -3.48
N SER A 442 14.17 4.40 -4.78
CA SER A 442 15.03 5.45 -5.34
C SER A 442 14.24 6.41 -6.23
N VAL A 443 14.69 7.66 -6.32
CA VAL A 443 14.11 8.66 -7.24
C VAL A 443 14.97 8.74 -8.49
N VAL A 444 14.35 8.51 -9.64
CA VAL A 444 15.01 8.54 -10.96
C VAL A 444 14.45 9.69 -11.79
N TYR A 445 15.34 10.36 -12.52
CA TYR A 445 15.02 11.38 -13.51
C TYR A 445 15.33 10.88 -14.92
N ARG A 446 14.46 11.20 -15.87
CA ARG A 446 14.66 10.95 -17.30
C ARG A 446 14.23 12.14 -18.16
N MET A 447 15.13 12.53 -19.07
CA MET A 447 14.83 13.49 -20.12
C MET A 447 14.38 12.76 -21.38
N VAL A 448 13.24 13.16 -21.94
CA VAL A 448 12.65 12.59 -23.15
C VAL A 448 12.47 13.68 -24.20
N LYS A 449 13.15 13.53 -25.34
CA LYS A 449 12.94 14.40 -26.51
C LYS A 449 11.74 13.90 -27.32
N ARG A 450 11.06 14.81 -28.01
CA ARG A 450 9.96 14.48 -28.95
C ARG A 450 10.36 13.32 -29.88
N HIS A 451 9.45 12.37 -30.08
CA HIS A 451 9.68 11.09 -30.77
C HIS A 451 10.48 10.05 -29.97
N GLY A 452 10.45 10.15 -28.63
CA GLY A 452 10.45 8.98 -27.76
C GLY A 452 11.77 8.25 -27.51
N HIS A 453 12.93 8.84 -27.82
CA HIS A 453 14.20 8.25 -27.40
C HIS A 453 14.67 8.87 -26.07
N PRO A 454 14.74 8.08 -24.98
CA PRO A 454 15.32 8.53 -23.72
C PRO A 454 16.74 9.04 -23.95
N ALA A 455 17.02 10.27 -23.55
CA ALA A 455 18.30 10.91 -23.84
C ALA A 455 19.32 10.74 -22.69
N HIS A 456 18.84 10.66 -21.45
CA HIS A 456 19.68 10.64 -20.25
C HIS A 456 18.87 10.18 -19.02
N GLU A 457 19.47 9.34 -18.17
CA GLU A 457 18.88 8.86 -16.90
C GLU A 457 19.83 9.16 -15.74
N VAL A 458 19.26 9.62 -14.61
CA VAL A 458 20.01 9.94 -13.38
C VAL A 458 19.24 9.45 -12.16
N GLU A 459 19.90 8.71 -11.27
CA GLU A 459 19.39 8.47 -9.91
C GLU A 459 19.65 9.71 -9.04
N LEU A 460 18.59 10.42 -8.65
CA LEU A 460 18.67 11.67 -7.88
C LEU A 460 18.87 11.45 -6.39
N SER A 461 18.36 10.35 -5.84
CA SER A 461 18.47 9.99 -4.42
C SER A 461 19.88 9.58 -3.98
N ALA A 462 20.79 9.35 -4.93
CA ALA A 462 22.21 9.04 -4.71
C ALA A 462 22.43 7.95 -3.64
N GLY A 463 21.82 6.78 -3.82
CA GLY A 463 22.04 5.65 -2.93
C GLY A 463 21.19 5.64 -1.66
N SER A 464 20.30 6.61 -1.42
CA SER A 464 19.29 6.45 -0.35
C SER A 464 18.29 5.34 -0.70
N PRO A 465 17.92 4.45 0.25
CA PRO A 465 16.96 3.38 0.02
C PRO A 465 15.50 3.77 0.31
N THR A 466 15.22 5.02 0.71
CA THR A 466 13.90 5.46 1.22
C THR A 466 13.41 6.75 0.55
N ALA A 467 13.90 7.09 -0.63
CA ALA A 467 13.54 8.34 -1.29
C ALA A 467 12.24 8.20 -2.09
N SER A 468 11.22 9.01 -1.81
CA SER A 468 9.89 8.91 -2.43
C SER A 468 9.25 10.28 -2.70
N SER A 469 8.05 10.26 -3.28
CA SER A 469 7.20 11.40 -3.65
C SER A 469 7.94 12.51 -4.42
N PRO A 470 8.58 12.21 -5.57
CA PRO A 470 9.29 13.22 -6.33
C PRO A 470 8.32 14.17 -7.06
N LYS A 471 8.69 15.45 -7.12
CA LYS A 471 8.02 16.49 -7.92
C LYS A 471 9.01 17.30 -8.72
N ILE A 472 8.57 17.79 -9.89
CA ILE A 472 9.43 18.48 -10.84
C ILE A 472 8.82 19.77 -11.37
N ALA A 473 9.64 20.81 -11.48
CA ALA A 473 9.28 22.06 -12.15
C ALA A 473 10.41 22.53 -13.07
N VAL A 474 10.03 23.17 -14.19
CA VAL A 474 10.96 23.61 -15.23
C VAL A 474 10.68 25.06 -15.62
N SER A 475 11.74 25.83 -15.83
CA SER A 475 11.68 27.17 -16.45
C SER A 475 12.93 27.42 -17.29
N GLY A 476 12.78 27.49 -18.62
CA GLY A 476 13.95 27.55 -19.51
C GLY A 476 14.86 26.32 -19.34
N ASP A 477 16.13 26.56 -19.01
CA ASP A 477 17.13 25.51 -18.73
C ASP A 477 17.14 25.08 -17.25
N ASP A 478 16.38 25.75 -16.37
CA ASP A 478 16.31 25.43 -14.96
C ASP A 478 15.35 24.28 -14.71
N VAL A 479 15.86 23.17 -14.17
CA VAL A 479 15.07 22.00 -13.75
C VAL A 479 15.24 21.79 -12.26
N TRP A 480 14.13 21.86 -11.52
CA TRP A 480 14.08 21.68 -10.08
C TRP A 480 13.37 20.37 -9.76
N VAL A 481 14.00 19.52 -8.94
CA VAL A 481 13.39 18.28 -8.47
C VAL A 481 13.44 18.23 -6.95
N VAL A 482 12.27 18.07 -6.33
CA VAL A 482 12.11 17.91 -4.89
C VAL A 482 11.62 16.48 -4.58
N TRP A 483 12.02 15.92 -3.45
CA TRP A 483 11.52 14.63 -2.95
C TRP A 483 11.62 14.56 -1.43
N GLN A 484 10.93 13.59 -0.82
CA GLN A 484 11.06 13.27 0.60
C GLN A 484 11.98 12.05 0.79
N ASP A 485 12.79 12.04 1.84
CA ASP A 485 13.75 10.95 2.08
C ASP A 485 14.12 10.83 3.57
N SER A 486 14.13 9.61 4.10
CA SER A 486 14.60 9.28 5.45
C SER A 486 16.07 8.85 5.49
N ARG A 487 16.76 8.79 4.34
CA ARG A 487 18.15 8.34 4.21
C ARG A 487 18.40 6.95 4.83
N GLY A 488 17.41 6.05 4.73
CA GLY A 488 17.43 4.71 5.32
C GLY A 488 17.13 4.65 6.82
N GLN A 489 16.75 5.76 7.46
CA GLN A 489 16.40 5.80 8.88
C GLN A 489 14.89 5.66 9.08
N GLU A 490 14.43 4.43 9.31
CA GLU A 490 12.99 4.09 9.47
C GLU A 490 12.58 3.90 10.95
N LYS A 491 13.51 4.06 11.90
CA LYS A 491 13.30 3.89 13.35
C LYS A 491 13.89 5.05 14.17
N PRO A 492 13.14 6.14 14.42
CA PRO A 492 11.80 6.42 13.92
C PRO A 492 11.79 6.95 12.48
N HIS A 493 10.64 6.84 11.82
CA HIS A 493 10.35 7.50 10.55
C HIS A 493 10.40 9.03 10.70
N ARG A 494 11.40 9.65 10.06
CA ARG A 494 11.64 11.10 10.08
C ARG A 494 12.10 11.59 8.72
N SER A 495 11.26 11.41 7.71
CA SER A 495 11.53 11.88 6.36
C SER A 495 11.79 13.38 6.33
N GLN A 496 12.64 13.81 5.40
CA GLN A 496 13.07 15.18 5.23
C GLN A 496 12.93 15.58 3.76
N ILE A 497 12.76 16.87 3.49
CA ILE A 497 12.64 17.37 2.12
C ILE A 497 14.03 17.65 1.54
N PHE A 498 14.27 17.14 0.35
CA PHE A 498 15.50 17.35 -0.41
C PHE A 498 15.19 17.96 -1.78
N LEU A 499 16.11 18.78 -2.28
CA LEU A 499 15.99 19.50 -3.54
C LEU A 499 17.27 19.34 -4.36
N ARG A 500 17.13 19.20 -5.67
CA ARG A 500 18.21 19.33 -6.66
C ARG A 500 17.83 20.32 -7.75
N HIS A 501 18.88 20.94 -8.30
CA HIS A 501 18.78 21.92 -9.37
C HIS A 501 19.68 21.52 -10.53
N SER A 502 19.18 21.69 -11.75
CA SER A 502 19.98 21.68 -12.97
C SER A 502 19.81 23.03 -13.67
N LYS A 503 20.92 23.61 -14.14
CA LYS A 503 20.96 24.86 -14.93
C LYS A 503 21.20 24.62 -16.43
N ASN A 504 21.18 23.37 -16.85
CA ASN A 504 21.52 22.96 -18.22
C ASN A 504 20.48 21.98 -18.76
N GLY A 505 19.21 22.27 -18.52
CA GLY A 505 18.09 21.49 -19.04
C GLY A 505 18.07 20.05 -18.53
N GLY A 506 18.62 19.76 -17.34
CA GLY A 506 18.65 18.41 -16.77
C GLY A 506 19.73 17.48 -17.35
N HIS A 507 20.75 18.02 -18.02
CA HIS A 507 21.94 17.25 -18.43
C HIS A 507 22.82 16.87 -17.22
N SER A 508 22.87 17.71 -16.20
CA SER A 508 23.54 17.40 -14.92
C SER A 508 22.84 18.13 -13.77
N PHE A 509 22.87 17.54 -12.58
CA PHE A 509 22.30 18.13 -11.36
C PHE A 509 23.39 18.50 -10.37
N GLU A 510 23.21 19.63 -9.70
CA GLU A 510 23.97 20.01 -8.51
C GLU A 510 23.73 18.98 -7.36
N PRO A 511 24.59 18.96 -6.32
CA PRO A 511 24.36 18.13 -5.13
C PRO A 511 23.00 18.41 -4.48
N ALA A 512 22.43 17.39 -3.82
CA ALA A 512 21.17 17.53 -3.09
C ALA A 512 21.31 18.51 -1.92
N VAL A 513 20.35 19.42 -1.78
CA VAL A 513 20.19 20.32 -0.64
C VAL A 513 19.06 19.79 0.24
N ARG A 514 19.33 19.64 1.54
CA ARG A 514 18.31 19.29 2.54
C ARG A 514 17.60 20.57 3.00
N LEU A 515 16.29 20.66 2.82
CA LEU A 515 15.48 21.84 3.15
C LEU A 515 14.91 21.80 4.58
N THR A 516 14.66 20.62 5.12
CA THR A 516 14.15 20.44 6.49
C THR A 516 15.16 19.71 7.37
N ASP A 517 15.24 20.10 8.64
CA ASP A 517 16.00 19.38 9.68
C ASP A 517 15.20 19.33 10.98
N THR A 518 14.01 18.74 10.89
CA THR A 518 13.01 18.69 11.96
C THR A 518 13.03 17.34 12.67
N GLN A 519 12.44 17.29 13.87
CA GLN A 519 12.22 16.05 14.62
C GLN A 519 10.95 15.31 14.17
N GLY A 520 10.07 16.01 13.44
CA GLY A 520 8.90 15.46 12.75
C GLY A 520 9.21 14.72 11.44
N ARG A 521 8.13 14.42 10.71
CA ARG A 521 8.12 13.90 9.35
C ARG A 521 7.77 15.04 8.41
N ALA A 522 8.70 15.43 7.55
CA ALA A 522 8.41 16.29 6.41
C ALA A 522 8.08 15.43 5.18
N ILE A 523 6.88 15.60 4.62
CA ILE A 523 6.31 14.74 3.58
C ILE A 523 5.51 15.55 2.53
N HIS A 524 5.14 14.86 1.44
CA HIS A 524 4.31 15.36 0.35
C HIS A 524 4.80 16.71 -0.21
N PRO A 525 6.07 16.82 -0.64
CA PRO A 525 6.56 18.05 -1.22
C PRO A 525 5.90 18.33 -2.57
N ASP A 526 5.78 19.61 -2.91
CA ASP A 526 5.48 20.08 -4.26
C ASP A 526 6.35 21.30 -4.61
N VAL A 527 6.58 21.53 -5.90
CA VAL A 527 7.50 22.58 -6.38
C VAL A 527 6.96 23.31 -7.59
N SER A 528 7.17 24.62 -7.63
CA SER A 528 6.96 25.45 -8.81
C SER A 528 8.10 26.45 -8.97
N VAL A 529 8.13 27.19 -10.09
CA VAL A 529 9.13 28.23 -10.34
C VAL A 529 8.48 29.60 -10.30
N VAL A 530 8.97 30.47 -9.42
CA VAL A 530 8.64 31.90 -9.39
C VAL A 530 9.70 32.69 -10.14
N ASP A 531 9.33 33.87 -10.67
CA ASP A 531 10.20 34.83 -11.37
C ASP A 531 11.06 34.30 -12.53
N GLY A 532 10.82 33.06 -12.95
CA GLY A 532 11.57 32.38 -13.99
C GLY A 532 12.89 31.74 -13.52
N SER A 533 13.23 31.81 -12.23
CA SER A 533 14.51 31.30 -11.75
C SER A 533 14.50 30.65 -10.36
N HIS A 534 13.68 31.15 -9.42
CA HIS A 534 13.66 30.62 -8.06
C HIS A 534 12.60 29.54 -7.87
N ALA A 535 12.97 28.42 -7.24
CA ALA A 535 12.00 27.42 -6.81
C ALA A 535 11.18 27.92 -5.61
N VAL A 536 9.88 27.65 -5.63
CA VAL A 536 9.01 27.69 -4.44
C VAL A 536 8.64 26.27 -4.09
N VAL A 537 9.01 25.84 -2.89
CA VAL A 537 8.76 24.49 -2.39
C VAL A 537 7.75 24.56 -1.26
N VAL A 538 6.78 23.64 -1.29
CA VAL A 538 5.78 23.44 -0.24
C VAL A 538 5.82 22.01 0.25
N TRP A 539 5.49 21.77 1.52
CA TRP A 539 5.45 20.42 2.12
C TRP A 539 4.58 20.39 3.36
N ALA A 540 4.18 19.21 3.81
CA ALA A 540 3.56 19.00 5.12
C ALA A 540 4.61 18.56 6.15
N ASP A 541 4.58 19.09 7.36
CA ASP A 541 5.49 18.72 8.46
C ASP A 541 4.75 18.71 9.80
N ASN A 542 5.04 17.71 10.63
CA ASN A 542 4.44 17.54 11.97
C ASN A 542 5.41 17.82 13.14
N ASP A 543 6.53 18.52 12.91
CA ASP A 543 7.46 18.93 13.97
C ASP A 543 6.78 19.69 15.13
N GLY A 544 5.75 20.47 14.81
CA GLY A 544 4.93 21.22 15.78
C GLY A 544 3.84 20.40 16.49
N GLY A 545 3.77 19.08 16.23
CA GLY A 545 2.67 18.22 16.69
C GLY A 545 1.78 17.82 15.53
N ALA A 546 0.83 18.68 15.13
CA ALA A 546 -0.03 18.40 13.98
C ALA A 546 0.71 18.59 12.64
N PHE A 547 0.29 17.86 11.60
CA PHE A 547 0.76 18.13 10.24
C PHE A 547 0.27 19.52 9.79
N ASP A 548 1.22 20.42 9.54
CA ASP A 548 0.99 21.74 8.98
C ASP A 548 1.69 21.88 7.62
N VAL A 549 1.16 22.76 6.76
CA VAL A 549 1.75 23.06 5.46
C VAL A 549 2.72 24.21 5.59
N TYR A 550 3.93 24.03 5.06
CA TYR A 550 5.00 25.01 5.02
C TYR A 550 5.31 25.40 3.58
N ALA A 551 5.84 26.60 3.40
CA ALA A 551 6.31 27.09 2.11
C ALA A 551 7.64 27.87 2.23
N GLN A 552 8.50 27.74 1.22
CA GLN A 552 9.74 28.50 1.12
C GLN A 552 10.10 28.82 -0.34
N VAL A 553 10.43 30.08 -0.62
CA VAL A 553 11.09 30.49 -1.88
C VAL A 553 12.60 30.40 -1.71
N ILE A 554 13.20 29.45 -2.42
CA ILE A 554 14.62 29.11 -2.29
C ILE A 554 15.50 30.26 -2.77
N GLY A 555 16.47 30.66 -1.94
CA GLY A 555 17.36 31.79 -2.20
C GLY A 555 16.77 33.17 -1.89
N VAL A 556 15.46 33.26 -1.60
CA VAL A 556 14.76 34.54 -1.31
C VAL A 556 14.31 34.62 0.15
N ASP A 557 13.72 33.55 0.66
CA ASP A 557 13.22 33.49 2.03
C ASP A 557 14.31 32.97 2.98
N HIS A 558 14.42 33.58 4.17
CA HIS A 558 15.42 33.20 5.16
C HIS A 558 15.11 31.84 5.84
N ALA A 559 13.84 31.49 5.94
CA ALA A 559 13.33 30.29 6.60
C ALA A 559 11.95 29.94 6.02
N PRO A 560 11.49 28.68 6.16
CA PRO A 560 10.12 28.32 5.79
C PRO A 560 9.07 29.04 6.64
N VAL A 561 7.90 29.27 6.03
CA VAL A 561 6.72 29.86 6.68
C VAL A 561 5.64 28.79 6.84
N ASN A 562 5.14 28.60 8.06
CA ASN A 562 3.97 27.75 8.32
C ASN A 562 2.70 28.49 7.85
N LEU A 563 1.98 27.91 6.89
CA LEU A 563 0.79 28.48 6.28
C LEU A 563 -0.50 28.07 7.01
N SER A 564 -0.54 26.88 7.62
CA SER A 564 -1.80 26.27 8.02
C SER A 564 -2.03 26.17 9.53
N ALA A 565 -1.03 26.43 10.38
CA ALA A 565 -1.18 26.40 11.85
C ALA A 565 -2.25 27.35 12.38
N ALA A 566 -2.39 28.52 11.75
CA ALA A 566 -3.31 29.55 12.20
C ALA A 566 -4.76 29.04 12.21
N GLY A 567 -5.41 29.13 13.37
CA GLY A 567 -6.80 28.73 13.58
C GLY A 567 -7.01 27.26 13.98
N LYS A 568 -5.96 26.44 14.06
CA LYS A 568 -6.06 25.07 14.58
C LYS A 568 -6.14 25.05 16.10
N THR A 569 -6.94 24.13 16.65
CA THR A 569 -7.01 23.85 18.08
C THR A 569 -6.71 22.37 18.30
N VAL A 570 -5.67 22.08 19.09
CA VAL A 570 -5.36 20.71 19.51
C VAL A 570 -6.10 20.40 20.80
N THR A 571 -6.86 19.31 20.82
CA THR A 571 -7.50 18.85 22.07
C THR A 571 -6.68 17.70 22.66
N PRO A 572 -6.02 17.89 23.82
CA PRO A 572 -5.26 16.83 24.46
C PRO A 572 -6.18 15.69 24.91
N GLY A 573 -5.67 14.46 24.90
CA GLY A 573 -6.30 13.34 25.59
C GLY A 573 -6.36 13.59 27.10
N ILE A 574 -7.43 13.15 27.75
CA ILE A 574 -7.66 13.26 29.20
C ILE A 574 -8.03 11.91 29.78
N ALA A 575 -7.99 11.73 31.11
CA ALA A 575 -8.22 10.41 31.72
C ALA A 575 -9.60 9.79 31.39
N THR A 576 -10.62 10.61 31.09
CA THR A 576 -11.97 10.18 30.72
C THR A 576 -12.19 10.09 29.21
N ASP A 577 -11.21 10.51 28.42
CA ASP A 577 -11.17 10.47 26.95
C ASP A 577 -9.70 10.26 26.56
N SER A 578 -9.24 9.02 26.72
CA SER A 578 -7.84 8.62 26.56
C SER A 578 -7.46 8.32 25.11
N ARG A 579 -8.34 8.68 24.19
CA ARG A 579 -8.05 8.77 22.75
C ARG A 579 -6.74 9.50 22.50
N SER A 580 -6.09 9.20 21.38
CA SER A 580 -5.00 10.07 20.91
C SER A 580 -5.47 11.52 20.86
N PRO A 581 -4.59 12.50 21.16
CA PRO A 581 -5.00 13.90 21.08
C PRO A 581 -5.54 14.22 19.68
N ARG A 582 -6.60 15.02 19.60
CA ARG A 582 -7.21 15.41 18.32
C ARG A 582 -6.36 16.50 17.68
N TYR A 583 -5.72 16.16 16.56
CA TYR A 583 -4.80 17.02 15.82
C TYR A 583 -5.35 17.32 14.43
N PRO A 584 -5.92 18.52 14.19
CA PRO A 584 -6.21 18.97 12.84
C PRO A 584 -4.99 18.89 11.92
N ALA A 585 -5.04 18.08 10.89
CA ALA A 585 -3.99 17.89 9.91
C ALA A 585 -4.23 18.71 8.63
N SER A 586 -3.13 19.17 8.03
CA SER A 586 -3.08 19.78 6.70
C SER A 586 -2.11 18.96 5.85
N LEU A 587 -2.58 18.39 4.75
CA LEU A 587 -1.82 17.42 3.95
C LEU A 587 -1.94 17.69 2.45
N PHE A 588 -1.09 17.01 1.67
CA PHE A 588 -1.07 17.05 0.21
C PHE A 588 -1.10 18.48 -0.38
N PRO A 589 -0.13 19.35 -0.01
CA PRO A 589 -0.08 20.68 -0.58
C PRO A 589 0.21 20.62 -2.08
N ALA A 590 -0.42 21.51 -2.84
CA ALA A 590 -0.17 21.73 -4.25
C ALA A 590 0.04 23.23 -4.52
N ILE A 591 0.92 23.56 -5.46
CA ILE A 591 1.33 24.94 -5.73
C ILE A 591 1.18 25.34 -7.20
N ALA A 592 0.70 26.56 -7.44
CA ALA A 592 0.74 27.18 -8.76
C ALA A 592 1.24 28.62 -8.70
N VAL A 593 2.00 29.01 -9.71
CA VAL A 593 2.48 30.39 -9.92
C VAL A 593 1.81 30.98 -11.15
N GLY A 594 1.14 32.11 -10.96
CA GLY A 594 0.53 32.92 -12.00
C GLY A 594 1.56 33.64 -12.87
N LYS A 595 1.16 34.11 -14.05
CA LYS A 595 2.04 34.81 -15.02
C LYS A 595 2.72 36.07 -14.45
N ASP A 596 2.10 36.68 -13.47
CA ASP A 596 2.51 37.88 -12.76
C ASP A 596 3.39 37.59 -11.54
N GLY A 597 3.63 36.30 -11.23
CA GLY A 597 4.42 35.83 -10.09
C GLY A 597 3.61 35.70 -8.80
N GLY A 598 2.30 35.94 -8.84
CA GLY A 598 1.40 35.61 -7.72
C GLY A 598 1.38 34.10 -7.51
N THR A 599 1.54 33.66 -6.27
CA THR A 599 1.63 32.23 -5.92
C THR A 599 0.43 31.84 -5.08
N VAL A 600 -0.17 30.69 -5.38
CA VAL A 600 -1.25 30.08 -4.59
C VAL A 600 -0.84 28.69 -4.18
N VAL A 601 -1.00 28.39 -2.89
CA VAL A 601 -0.81 27.06 -2.31
C VAL A 601 -2.16 26.58 -1.82
N THR A 602 -2.54 25.36 -2.19
CA THR A 602 -3.77 24.69 -1.75
C THR A 602 -3.44 23.39 -1.04
N TRP A 603 -4.26 22.95 -0.09
CA TRP A 603 -4.07 21.69 0.64
C TRP A 603 -5.41 21.15 1.14
N GLN A 604 -5.46 19.86 1.51
CA GLN A 604 -6.60 19.31 2.23
C GLN A 604 -6.43 19.51 3.73
N ASP A 605 -7.52 19.80 4.43
CA ASP A 605 -7.52 20.19 5.83
C ASP A 605 -8.78 19.66 6.56
N ASN A 606 -8.60 18.97 7.67
CA ASN A 606 -9.71 18.43 8.47
C ASN A 606 -10.01 19.25 9.73
N ARG A 607 -9.49 20.48 9.88
CA ARG A 607 -9.75 21.31 11.08
C ARG A 607 -11.22 21.62 11.36
N PHE A 608 -12.08 21.42 10.38
CA PHE A 608 -13.51 21.67 10.48
C PHE A 608 -14.30 20.39 10.79
N ASP A 609 -13.64 19.24 10.85
CA ASP A 609 -14.21 18.01 11.37
C ASP A 609 -14.39 18.11 12.91
N PRO A 610 -15.51 17.62 13.48
CA PRO A 610 -15.70 17.58 14.92
C PRO A 610 -14.65 16.77 15.71
N ASP A 611 -14.12 15.70 15.12
CA ASP A 611 -13.09 14.81 15.66
C ASP A 611 -11.98 14.58 14.60
N PRO A 612 -11.10 15.57 14.35
CA PRO A 612 -10.11 15.48 13.28
C PRO A 612 -9.11 14.35 13.50
N LEU A 613 -8.85 13.61 12.41
CA LEU A 613 -8.08 12.36 12.23
C LEU A 613 -8.81 11.10 12.70
N TRP A 614 -10.14 11.07 12.75
CA TRP A 614 -10.88 9.95 13.36
C TRP A 614 -12.10 9.57 12.54
N THR A 615 -12.24 8.27 12.25
CA THR A 615 -13.47 7.82 11.62
C THR A 615 -14.68 7.96 12.54
N GLY A 616 -15.76 8.48 11.97
CA GLY A 616 -16.98 8.84 12.68
C GLY A 616 -16.82 10.07 13.60
N HIS A 617 -17.74 10.25 14.53
CA HIS A 617 -17.68 11.33 15.52
C HIS A 617 -18.20 10.83 16.86
N THR A 618 -17.60 11.21 17.99
CA THR A 618 -18.19 10.98 19.31
C THR A 618 -19.21 12.09 19.59
N PRO A 619 -20.53 11.82 19.45
CA PRO A 619 -21.54 12.85 19.58
C PRO A 619 -21.62 13.36 21.03
N PRO A 620 -22.17 14.57 21.26
CA PRO A 620 -22.38 15.08 22.60
C PRO A 620 -23.19 14.12 23.48
N ALA A 621 -22.93 14.13 24.79
CA ALA A 621 -23.61 13.24 25.73
C ALA A 621 -25.14 13.37 25.63
N GLY A 622 -25.82 12.23 25.43
CA GLY A 622 -27.29 12.17 25.26
C GLY A 622 -27.78 12.33 23.83
N SER A 623 -26.90 12.62 22.87
CA SER A 623 -27.21 12.56 21.44
C SER A 623 -27.19 11.11 20.93
N PRO A 624 -27.94 10.78 19.84
CA PRO A 624 -27.85 9.48 19.21
C PRO A 624 -26.44 9.24 18.66
N ALA A 625 -26.08 7.96 18.48
CA ALA A 625 -24.86 7.57 17.79
C ALA A 625 -24.77 8.26 16.42
N SER A 626 -23.57 8.69 16.05
CA SER A 626 -23.29 9.53 14.88
C SER A 626 -23.18 8.75 13.56
N GLY A 627 -22.97 7.43 13.59
CA GLY A 627 -22.70 6.64 12.39
C GLY A 627 -21.59 5.61 12.62
N ASN A 628 -21.07 5.00 11.54
CA ASN A 628 -20.08 3.91 11.54
C ASN A 628 -18.64 4.46 11.35
N THR A 629 -17.73 3.70 10.74
CA THR A 629 -16.36 4.08 10.34
C THR A 629 -16.34 5.00 9.11
N ASP A 630 -17.13 6.06 9.14
CA ASP A 630 -17.16 7.04 8.05
C ASP A 630 -15.85 7.85 8.03
N PRO A 631 -15.31 8.20 6.85
CA PRO A 631 -14.07 8.97 6.74
C PRO A 631 -14.21 10.36 7.37
N ASP A 632 -13.08 10.98 7.71
CA ASP A 632 -13.01 12.39 8.13
C ASP A 632 -13.64 13.35 7.12
N ASN A 633 -14.26 14.42 7.62
CA ASN A 633 -14.73 15.53 6.80
C ASN A 633 -13.59 16.50 6.44
N TRP A 634 -12.88 16.20 5.36
CA TRP A 634 -11.82 17.05 4.79
C TRP A 634 -12.36 18.19 3.90
N GLN A 635 -11.75 19.37 3.97
CA GLN A 635 -11.99 20.50 3.04
C GLN A 635 -10.70 20.93 2.34
N ILE A 636 -10.85 21.63 1.22
CA ILE A 636 -9.73 22.25 0.50
C ILE A 636 -9.57 23.70 0.97
N VAL A 637 -8.35 24.09 1.32
CA VAL A 637 -7.98 25.42 1.82
C VAL A 637 -6.83 25.98 0.99
N ALA A 638 -6.77 27.29 0.80
CA ALA A 638 -5.71 27.96 0.07
C ALA A 638 -5.10 29.15 0.84
N SER A 639 -3.83 29.44 0.58
CA SER A 639 -3.13 30.68 0.96
C SER A 639 -2.37 31.24 -0.23
N THR A 640 -2.22 32.56 -0.27
CA THR A 640 -1.66 33.27 -1.42
C THR A 640 -0.48 34.14 -1.03
N ARG A 641 0.48 34.27 -1.94
CA ARG A 641 1.59 35.22 -1.86
C ARG A 641 1.57 36.12 -3.08
N PRO A 642 1.24 37.42 -2.92
CA PRO A 642 1.29 38.37 -4.02
C PRO A 642 2.70 38.50 -4.59
N ALA A 643 2.79 38.81 -5.89
CA ALA A 643 4.07 39.01 -6.56
C ALA A 643 4.94 40.06 -5.83
N ARG A 644 6.23 39.75 -5.67
CA ARG A 644 7.25 40.62 -5.02
C ARG A 644 7.01 40.89 -3.52
N GLN A 645 5.99 40.30 -2.91
CA GLN A 645 5.81 40.34 -1.46
C GLN A 645 6.47 39.14 -0.78
N LYS A 646 6.77 39.27 0.51
CA LYS A 646 7.35 38.20 1.34
C LYS A 646 6.33 37.49 2.24
N SER A 647 5.16 38.08 2.43
CA SER A 647 4.12 37.55 3.32
C SER A 647 3.08 36.73 2.58
N TRP A 648 2.61 35.67 3.24
CA TRP A 648 1.47 34.86 2.84
C TRP A 648 0.18 35.38 3.47
N SER A 649 -0.95 35.18 2.80
CA SER A 649 -2.28 35.50 3.33
C SER A 649 -2.69 34.51 4.42
N ALA A 650 -3.66 34.91 5.24
CA ALA A 650 -4.39 33.93 6.05
C ALA A 650 -5.09 32.90 5.14
N PRO A 651 -5.23 31.64 5.58
CA PRO A 651 -5.90 30.61 4.80
C PRO A 651 -7.39 30.93 4.54
N VAL A 652 -7.88 30.58 3.36
CA VAL A 652 -9.30 30.70 2.96
C VAL A 652 -9.81 29.36 2.43
N GLN A 653 -11.06 29.03 2.70
CA GLN A 653 -11.69 27.80 2.17
C GLN A 653 -11.89 27.89 0.65
N VAL A 654 -11.43 26.87 -0.07
CA VAL A 654 -11.76 26.60 -1.48
C VAL A 654 -13.01 25.73 -1.54
N SER A 655 -13.11 24.74 -0.65
CA SER A 655 -14.31 23.95 -0.42
C SER A 655 -14.78 24.10 1.04
N ALA A 656 -16.09 23.96 1.25
CA ALA A 656 -16.74 24.06 2.56
C ALA A 656 -17.79 22.95 2.71
N ALA A 657 -17.55 21.80 2.07
CA ALA A 657 -18.40 20.62 2.21
C ALA A 657 -18.40 20.17 3.67
N THR A 658 -19.56 19.76 4.17
CA THR A 658 -19.74 19.27 5.55
C THR A 658 -20.16 17.81 5.59
N ASP A 659 -20.34 17.22 4.41
CA ASP A 659 -20.89 15.88 4.17
C ASP A 659 -20.00 15.08 3.21
N ALA A 660 -18.74 15.50 3.04
CA ALA A 660 -17.77 14.81 2.19
C ALA A 660 -16.32 15.06 2.61
N ALA A 661 -15.48 14.04 2.41
CA ALA A 661 -14.03 14.16 2.46
C ALA A 661 -13.50 14.68 1.11
N ASP A 662 -13.19 15.97 1.03
CA ASP A 662 -12.50 16.58 -0.11
C ASP A 662 -10.99 16.42 0.02
N ARG A 663 -10.35 15.75 -0.94
CA ARG A 663 -8.95 15.29 -0.82
C ARG A 663 -8.13 15.51 -2.10
N HIS A 664 -6.82 15.46 -1.95
CA HIS A 664 -5.84 15.44 -3.05
C HIS A 664 -6.00 16.60 -4.04
N PRO A 665 -5.92 17.86 -3.59
CA PRO A 665 -6.09 18.99 -4.49
C PRO A 665 -4.92 19.11 -5.47
N SER A 666 -5.24 19.55 -6.68
CA SER A 666 -4.28 20.01 -7.68
C SER A 666 -4.69 21.40 -8.16
N ILE A 667 -3.71 22.24 -8.45
CA ILE A 667 -3.94 23.63 -8.86
C ILE A 667 -3.18 23.97 -10.13
N ALA A 668 -3.77 24.79 -11.01
CA ALA A 668 -3.09 25.40 -12.15
C ALA A 668 -3.58 26.83 -12.37
N ALA A 669 -2.72 27.68 -12.94
CA ALA A 669 -3.10 29.00 -13.42
C ALA A 669 -3.35 28.95 -14.93
N ASP A 670 -4.44 29.54 -15.40
CA ASP A 670 -4.71 29.68 -16.82
C ASP A 670 -3.97 30.89 -17.44
N ARG A 671 -4.13 31.10 -18.76
CA ARG A 671 -3.45 32.20 -19.48
C ARG A 671 -3.81 33.62 -19.02
N ASP A 672 -4.99 33.86 -18.46
CA ASP A 672 -5.33 35.23 -18.01
C ASP A 672 -4.99 35.49 -16.55
N GLY A 673 -4.59 34.43 -15.82
CA GLY A 673 -4.15 34.51 -14.43
C GLY A 673 -5.22 34.06 -13.44
N ALA A 674 -6.30 33.41 -13.90
CA ALA A 674 -7.24 32.77 -12.99
C ALA A 674 -6.66 31.43 -12.53
N PHE A 675 -6.85 31.12 -11.25
CA PHE A 675 -6.46 29.85 -10.66
C PHE A 675 -7.63 28.87 -10.71
N VAL A 676 -7.33 27.61 -11.02
CA VAL A 676 -8.29 26.50 -11.01
C VAL A 676 -7.76 25.46 -10.05
N VAL A 677 -8.60 25.08 -9.08
CA VAL A 677 -8.31 23.98 -8.14
C VAL A 677 -9.28 22.84 -8.46
N MET A 678 -8.76 21.62 -8.52
CA MET A 678 -9.53 20.38 -8.67
C MET A 678 -9.16 19.40 -7.57
N TRP A 679 -10.13 18.66 -7.06
CA TRP A 679 -9.95 17.67 -6.01
C TRP A 679 -10.90 16.49 -6.21
N GLU A 680 -10.62 15.37 -5.54
CA GLU A 680 -11.57 14.26 -5.40
C GLU A 680 -12.43 14.46 -4.15
N THR A 681 -13.68 14.00 -4.20
CA THR A 681 -14.62 14.09 -3.08
C THR A 681 -15.21 12.71 -2.78
N LYS A 682 -15.12 12.28 -1.52
CA LYS A 682 -15.75 11.06 -0.98
C LYS A 682 -16.93 11.47 -0.12
N ARG A 683 -18.14 10.98 -0.40
CA ARG A 683 -19.24 11.11 0.57
C ARG A 683 -18.80 10.51 1.92
N LEU A 684 -19.24 11.08 3.04
CA LEU A 684 -19.03 10.46 4.37
C LEU A 684 -19.85 9.16 4.47
N ALA A 685 -19.29 8.10 3.90
CA ALA A 685 -19.79 6.74 3.87
C ALA A 685 -18.58 5.81 4.00
N SER A 686 -18.67 4.84 4.91
CA SER A 686 -17.58 3.91 5.22
C SER A 686 -17.05 3.18 3.98
N SER A 687 -17.93 2.66 3.13
CA SER A 687 -17.57 1.85 1.95
C SER A 687 -18.65 1.86 0.87
N GLY A 688 -18.36 1.21 -0.28
CA GLY A 688 -19.34 1.00 -1.35
C GLY A 688 -19.77 2.27 -2.08
N ALA A 689 -18.93 3.31 -2.07
CA ALA A 689 -19.25 4.62 -2.61
C ALA A 689 -18.12 5.13 -3.52
N ASN A 690 -18.48 5.48 -4.76
CA ASN A 690 -17.53 6.02 -5.72
C ASN A 690 -17.08 7.44 -5.36
N LEU A 691 -15.80 7.70 -5.57
CA LEU A 691 -15.25 9.05 -5.60
C LEU A 691 -15.67 9.80 -6.86
N SER A 692 -15.81 11.12 -6.75
CA SER A 692 -16.06 12.00 -7.88
C SER A 692 -15.13 13.22 -7.84
N LEU A 693 -15.03 13.94 -8.96
CA LEU A 693 -14.16 15.12 -9.06
C LEU A 693 -14.97 16.41 -8.93
N ARG A 694 -14.37 17.39 -8.26
CA ARG A 694 -14.88 18.75 -8.10
C ARG A 694 -13.84 19.76 -8.54
N ALA A 695 -14.28 20.92 -9.02
CA ALA A 695 -13.39 22.03 -9.34
C ALA A 695 -13.98 23.38 -8.92
N ALA A 696 -13.10 24.31 -8.52
CA ALA A 696 -13.43 25.71 -8.24
C ALA A 696 -12.40 26.64 -8.87
N ARG A 697 -12.79 27.91 -9.07
CA ARG A 697 -11.98 28.91 -9.77
C ARG A 697 -11.84 30.18 -8.95
N SER A 698 -10.68 30.83 -9.05
CA SER A 698 -10.42 32.14 -8.48
C SER A 698 -9.94 33.11 -9.56
N THR A 699 -10.54 34.30 -9.60
CA THR A 699 -10.19 35.38 -10.55
C THR A 699 -9.53 36.58 -9.89
N ASP A 700 -9.27 36.51 -8.58
CA ASP A 700 -8.72 37.60 -7.76
C ASP A 700 -7.39 37.21 -7.10
N GLY A 701 -6.65 36.27 -7.70
CA GLY A 701 -5.35 35.84 -7.19
C GLY A 701 -5.41 34.84 -6.04
N GLY A 702 -6.50 34.09 -5.92
CA GLY A 702 -6.70 33.06 -4.89
C GLY A 702 -7.34 33.56 -3.60
N HIS A 703 -7.84 34.81 -3.57
CA HIS A 703 -8.46 35.39 -2.37
C HIS A 703 -9.90 34.93 -2.18
N THR A 704 -10.65 34.70 -3.26
CA THR A 704 -11.99 34.10 -3.24
C THR A 704 -12.15 33.04 -4.31
N TRP A 705 -13.07 32.10 -4.06
CA TRP A 705 -13.31 30.93 -4.91
C TRP A 705 -14.78 30.84 -5.31
N SER A 706 -15.02 30.41 -6.55
CA SER A 706 -16.37 30.09 -7.02
C SER A 706 -16.96 28.91 -6.25
N ALA A 707 -18.28 28.74 -6.31
CA ALA A 707 -18.90 27.46 -5.95
C ALA A 707 -18.27 26.31 -6.75
N SER A 708 -18.10 25.14 -6.12
CA SER A 708 -17.52 23.98 -6.76
C SER A 708 -18.48 23.35 -7.78
N GLU A 709 -17.99 22.93 -8.94
CA GLU A 709 -18.74 22.22 -9.97
C GLU A 709 -18.23 20.76 -10.10
N PRO A 710 -19.07 19.77 -10.44
CA PRO A 710 -18.61 18.42 -10.73
C PRO A 710 -17.86 18.35 -12.06
N VAL A 711 -16.89 17.46 -12.16
CA VAL A 711 -16.13 17.21 -13.40
C VAL A 711 -16.23 15.73 -13.79
N ALA A 712 -16.58 15.47 -15.05
CA ALA A 712 -16.65 14.13 -15.65
C ALA A 712 -17.49 13.09 -14.86
N LEU A 713 -18.58 13.54 -14.23
CA LEU A 713 -19.45 12.71 -13.39
C LEU A 713 -20.03 11.52 -14.16
N ASP A 714 -19.92 10.34 -13.57
CA ASP A 714 -20.42 9.09 -14.13
C ASP A 714 -20.70 8.13 -12.95
N PRO A 715 -21.88 7.47 -12.90
CA PRO A 715 -22.24 6.60 -11.78
C PRO A 715 -21.31 5.38 -11.63
N ASP A 716 -20.69 4.92 -12.71
CA ASP A 716 -19.81 3.75 -12.71
C ASP A 716 -18.32 4.14 -12.55
N ALA A 717 -18.02 5.42 -12.43
CA ALA A 717 -16.66 5.92 -12.31
C ALA A 717 -16.29 6.23 -10.86
N MET A 718 -15.33 5.47 -10.32
CA MET A 718 -14.59 5.89 -9.14
C MET A 718 -13.40 6.76 -9.57
N SER A 719 -13.58 8.08 -9.62
CA SER A 719 -12.57 9.01 -10.16
C SER A 719 -11.65 9.57 -9.09
N GLN A 720 -10.33 9.42 -9.29
CA GLN A 720 -9.34 9.71 -8.25
C GLN A 720 -8.06 10.38 -8.77
N ARG A 721 -7.34 11.03 -7.85
CA ARG A 721 -6.01 11.65 -8.03
C ARG A 721 -5.93 12.61 -9.23
N PRO A 722 -6.76 13.67 -9.27
CA PRO A 722 -6.70 14.64 -10.35
C PRO A 722 -5.36 15.40 -10.35
N ARG A 723 -4.82 15.65 -11.54
CA ARG A 723 -3.70 16.57 -11.78
C ARG A 723 -4.07 17.60 -12.82
N LEU A 724 -3.69 18.85 -12.56
CA LEU A 724 -3.91 19.99 -13.44
C LEU A 724 -2.59 20.53 -13.97
N SER A 725 -2.57 20.89 -15.25
CA SER A 725 -1.52 21.72 -15.83
C SER A 725 -2.11 22.65 -16.87
N ARG A 726 -1.40 23.75 -17.13
CA ARG A 726 -1.65 24.60 -18.29
C ARG A 726 -1.04 23.95 -19.54
N ASP A 727 -1.82 23.86 -20.61
CA ASP A 727 -1.36 23.48 -21.95
C ASP A 727 -0.68 24.67 -22.65
N ALA A 728 0.05 24.42 -23.74
CA ALA A 728 0.72 25.47 -24.52
C ALA A 728 -0.25 26.52 -25.11
N ASP A 729 -1.51 26.14 -25.37
CA ASP A 729 -2.58 27.05 -25.82
C ASP A 729 -3.17 27.91 -24.68
N GLY A 730 -2.71 27.70 -23.45
CA GLY A 730 -3.15 28.42 -22.26
C GLY A 730 -4.41 27.88 -21.60
N SER A 731 -5.01 26.80 -22.12
CA SER A 731 -6.11 26.08 -21.47
C SER A 731 -5.62 25.27 -20.28
N VAL A 732 -6.49 25.03 -19.30
CA VAL A 732 -6.20 24.11 -18.18
C VAL A 732 -6.65 22.72 -18.59
N ARG A 733 -5.74 21.75 -18.51
CA ARG A 733 -6.01 20.34 -18.71
C ARG A 733 -6.04 19.63 -17.37
N ALA A 734 -7.03 18.77 -17.18
CA ALA A 734 -7.08 17.80 -16.11
C ALA A 734 -6.74 16.40 -16.63
N VAL A 735 -6.05 15.63 -15.80
CA VAL A 735 -5.93 14.17 -15.93
C VAL A 735 -6.27 13.51 -14.61
N TRP A 736 -6.87 12.33 -14.66
CA TRP A 736 -7.22 11.51 -13.50
C TRP A 736 -7.29 10.05 -13.93
N TYR A 737 -7.45 9.11 -13.00
CA TYR A 737 -7.78 7.73 -13.34
C TYR A 737 -9.09 7.30 -12.69
N ASP A 738 -9.83 6.43 -13.37
CA ASP A 738 -11.10 5.88 -12.86
C ASP A 738 -11.44 4.50 -13.42
N THR A 739 -12.53 3.91 -12.89
CA THR A 739 -12.96 2.52 -13.11
C THR A 739 -14.12 2.34 -14.10
N ARG A 740 -14.48 3.38 -14.87
CA ARG A 740 -15.67 3.35 -15.75
C ARG A 740 -15.52 2.44 -16.97
N SER A 741 -14.33 1.85 -17.20
CA SER A 741 -14.09 0.97 -18.33
C SER A 741 -14.84 -0.37 -18.21
N THR A 742 -15.22 -0.94 -19.35
CA THR A 742 -15.92 -2.22 -19.41
C THR A 742 -15.05 -3.43 -19.04
N ASP A 743 -13.72 -3.28 -19.06
CA ASP A 743 -12.77 -4.30 -18.62
C ASP A 743 -12.37 -4.18 -17.13
N TRP A 744 -13.10 -3.34 -16.39
CA TRP A 744 -13.02 -3.06 -14.95
C TRP A 744 -11.74 -2.39 -14.46
N ARG A 745 -10.69 -2.36 -15.29
CA ARG A 745 -9.37 -1.84 -14.95
C ARG A 745 -9.40 -0.33 -14.83
N TRP A 746 -8.50 0.18 -14.00
CA TRP A 746 -8.25 1.60 -13.90
C TRP A 746 -7.72 2.15 -15.22
N LYS A 747 -8.30 3.24 -15.72
CA LYS A 747 -7.84 3.92 -16.94
C LYS A 747 -7.63 5.40 -16.66
N VAL A 748 -6.65 5.98 -17.35
CA VAL A 748 -6.37 7.41 -17.36
C VAL A 748 -7.34 8.12 -18.31
N PHE A 749 -7.89 9.23 -17.84
CA PHE A 749 -8.78 10.11 -18.59
C PHE A 749 -8.27 11.56 -18.58
N THR A 750 -8.79 12.37 -19.49
CA THR A 750 -8.51 13.81 -19.54
C THR A 750 -9.75 14.62 -19.88
N ALA A 751 -9.76 15.88 -19.45
CA ALA A 751 -10.70 16.91 -19.84
C ALA A 751 -9.97 18.25 -19.92
N LYS A 752 -10.44 19.16 -20.79
CA LYS A 752 -9.95 20.53 -20.86
C LYS A 752 -11.00 21.48 -20.33
N LEU A 753 -10.56 22.53 -19.64
CA LEU A 753 -11.42 23.61 -19.22
C LEU A 753 -11.50 24.66 -20.32
N ASP A 754 -12.66 24.77 -20.95
CA ASP A 754 -13.03 25.93 -21.75
C ASP A 754 -13.80 26.93 -20.89
N ARG A 755 -13.49 28.22 -21.01
CA ARG A 755 -14.11 29.23 -20.15
C ARG A 755 -15.53 29.60 -20.51
N THR A 756 -15.95 29.36 -21.75
CA THR A 756 -17.29 29.72 -22.22
C THR A 756 -18.27 28.57 -22.04
N THR A 757 -17.78 27.34 -22.15
CA THR A 757 -18.59 26.11 -22.17
C THR A 757 -18.33 25.19 -20.99
N GLY A 758 -17.31 25.48 -20.16
CA GLY A 758 -16.95 24.67 -19.00
C GLY A 758 -15.99 23.54 -19.35
N TRP A 759 -15.99 22.48 -18.55
CA TRP A 759 -15.19 21.29 -18.82
C TRP A 759 -15.71 20.54 -20.04
N THR A 760 -14.81 20.12 -20.92
CA THR A 760 -15.14 19.14 -21.96
C THR A 760 -15.55 17.81 -21.34
N GLY A 761 -16.27 16.97 -22.10
CA GLY A 761 -16.49 15.58 -21.72
C GLY A 761 -15.18 14.81 -21.53
N PRO A 762 -15.18 13.74 -20.72
CA PRO A 762 -13.99 12.94 -20.47
C PRO A 762 -13.53 12.20 -21.73
N VAL A 763 -12.23 12.15 -21.93
CA VAL A 763 -11.57 11.37 -23.00
C VAL A 763 -10.63 10.36 -22.37
N GLN A 764 -10.85 9.07 -22.65
CA GLN A 764 -9.96 8.01 -22.19
C GLN A 764 -8.62 8.08 -22.93
N LEU A 765 -7.52 8.12 -22.19
CA LEU A 765 -6.16 8.18 -22.71
C LEU A 765 -5.48 6.81 -22.74
N SER A 766 -5.59 6.01 -21.67
CA SER A 766 -4.94 4.70 -21.60
C SER A 766 -5.91 3.56 -21.93
N THR A 767 -5.45 2.52 -22.59
CA THR A 767 -6.26 1.33 -22.92
C THR A 767 -5.69 0.05 -22.33
N ARG A 768 -4.37 -0.15 -22.41
CA ARG A 768 -3.71 -1.40 -21.99
C ARG A 768 -3.41 -1.41 -20.50
N GLY A 769 -3.75 -2.53 -19.85
CA GLY A 769 -3.49 -2.74 -18.42
C GLY A 769 -4.31 -1.82 -17.53
N ASN A 770 -3.97 -1.78 -16.25
CA ASN A 770 -4.31 -0.69 -15.35
C ASN A 770 -3.43 0.53 -15.68
N GLY A 771 -4.03 1.72 -15.69
CA GLY A 771 -3.36 3.00 -15.81
C GLY A 771 -3.76 3.90 -14.63
N THR A 772 -2.81 4.24 -13.78
CA THR A 772 -3.03 4.89 -12.47
C THR A 772 -2.00 6.00 -12.22
N PHE A 773 -2.23 6.82 -11.19
CA PHE A 773 -1.35 7.91 -10.77
C PHE A 773 -0.84 8.79 -11.93
N PRO A 774 -1.72 9.37 -12.76
CA PRO A 774 -1.28 10.21 -13.85
C PRO A 774 -0.75 11.55 -13.35
N SER A 775 0.20 12.12 -14.07
CA SER A 775 0.59 13.53 -13.95
C SER A 775 0.65 14.18 -15.33
N VAL A 776 0.59 15.52 -15.35
CA VAL A 776 0.52 16.31 -16.57
C VAL A 776 1.38 17.56 -16.44
N GLY A 777 2.10 17.91 -17.50
CA GLY A 777 2.97 19.09 -17.52
C GLY A 777 3.40 19.45 -18.94
N GLY A 778 3.17 20.69 -19.36
CA GLY A 778 3.53 21.15 -20.71
C GLY A 778 2.83 20.37 -21.84
N GLY A 779 1.64 19.83 -21.58
CA GLY A 779 0.87 18.99 -22.49
C GLY A 779 1.24 17.50 -22.50
N PHE A 780 2.37 17.12 -21.89
CA PHE A 780 2.75 15.73 -21.70
C PHE A 780 1.93 15.10 -20.58
N VAL A 781 1.54 13.84 -20.75
CA VAL A 781 0.87 13.05 -19.69
C VAL A 781 1.72 11.83 -19.40
N VAL A 782 2.10 11.65 -18.13
CA VAL A 782 2.72 10.42 -17.64
C VAL A 782 1.74 9.66 -16.77
N PHE A 783 1.84 8.34 -16.73
CA PHE A 783 1.05 7.50 -15.82
C PHE A 783 1.77 6.18 -15.51
N THR A 784 1.40 5.57 -14.39
CA THR A 784 1.86 4.25 -13.97
C THR A 784 1.00 3.18 -14.63
N GLY A 785 1.57 2.07 -15.08
CA GLY A 785 0.78 0.95 -15.57
C GLY A 785 1.45 -0.40 -15.56
N ASP A 786 0.61 -1.43 -15.45
CA ASP A 786 0.98 -2.84 -15.35
C ASP A 786 1.00 -3.57 -16.70
N ARG A 787 0.89 -2.83 -17.81
CA ARG A 787 0.75 -3.41 -19.16
C ARG A 787 1.91 -4.31 -19.61
N GLY A 788 3.06 -4.23 -18.93
CA GLY A 788 4.22 -5.09 -19.14
C GLY A 788 4.18 -6.40 -18.35
N ALA A 789 3.19 -6.58 -17.46
CA ALA A 789 3.03 -7.78 -16.66
C ALA A 789 2.78 -9.01 -17.54
N THR A 790 3.37 -10.13 -17.14
CA THR A 790 3.37 -11.39 -17.88
C THR A 790 2.46 -12.44 -17.26
N ARG A 791 1.99 -12.21 -16.02
CA ARG A 791 1.07 -13.07 -15.28
C ARG A 791 0.11 -12.23 -14.42
N THR A 792 -1.03 -12.81 -14.04
CA THR A 792 -2.10 -12.12 -13.29
C THR A 792 -1.88 -12.08 -11.77
N GLN A 793 -0.88 -12.81 -11.27
CA GLN A 793 -0.52 -12.89 -9.85
C GLN A 793 0.99 -12.95 -9.73
N ARG A 794 1.54 -12.43 -8.62
CA ARG A 794 3.00 -12.43 -8.37
C ARG A 794 3.84 -11.72 -9.43
N ASP A 795 3.26 -10.82 -10.22
CA ASP A 795 4.01 -9.93 -11.10
C ASP A 795 4.03 -8.53 -10.49
N GLY A 796 5.20 -8.06 -10.08
CA GLY A 796 5.36 -6.73 -9.51
C GLY A 796 5.47 -5.62 -10.55
N THR A 797 5.28 -5.92 -11.85
CA THR A 797 5.48 -4.95 -12.92
C THR A 797 4.57 -3.74 -12.77
N GLN A 798 5.18 -2.60 -12.50
CA GLN A 798 4.61 -1.27 -12.72
C GLN A 798 5.64 -0.44 -13.46
N GLN A 799 5.21 0.27 -14.50
CA GLN A 799 6.10 1.05 -15.35
C GLN A 799 5.49 2.41 -15.66
N ILE A 800 6.33 3.40 -15.95
CA ILE A 800 5.90 4.75 -16.32
C ILE A 800 5.79 4.88 -17.83
N PHE A 801 4.61 5.26 -18.30
CA PHE A 801 4.32 5.51 -19.71
C PHE A 801 4.05 6.99 -19.96
N LEU A 802 4.45 7.47 -21.14
CA LEU A 802 4.30 8.85 -21.58
C LEU A 802 3.44 8.93 -22.84
N LEU A 803 2.50 9.87 -22.82
CA LEU A 803 1.74 10.36 -23.97
C LEU A 803 2.24 11.77 -24.32
N GLU A 804 2.59 11.95 -25.60
CA GLU A 804 2.98 13.25 -26.14
C GLU A 804 1.75 14.13 -26.44
N PRO A 805 1.88 15.48 -26.40
CA PRO A 805 0.81 16.45 -26.62
C PRO A 805 0.05 16.34 -27.96
#